data_AF-A0A5J9SST6-F1
#
_entry.id   AF-A0A5J9SST6-F1
#
_cell.length_a   1.000
_cell.length_b   1.000
_cell.length_c   1.000
_cell.angle_alpha   90.00
_cell.angle_beta   90.00
_cell.angle_gamma   90.00
#
_symmetry.space_group_name_H-M   'P 1'
#
loop_
_entity.id
_entity.type
_entity.pdbx_description
1 polymer ?
#
loop_
_entity_poly.entity_id
_entity_poly.type
_entity_poly.pdbx_seq_one_letter_code
_entity_poly.pdbx_strand_id
1 'polypeptide(L)'
;MAAAPALLAAVLLLALLLGAPQESSAAAAGDAHPRYADEGSCGLDDSGAADAIPALRLEEERGGARRKIIDITHAYVPDMPAFRQGAATGPLVRLMVSMANGSEYNESELRMNCHTGTHLDAPGHINQDHFAAGRDVDTLDLDVLNAAPSHCAPLTFLSLSCELVAMSPPSPLMAMLLLAMSMLHCALVASGSGCGIAAHPAYTDDSAGSCGPEAAVAGTRLEEYDGGRIVDITHAYRPELPAVGPDGLGPVVHLIMSMANGTLFNLSELRMVVHAGTHVDAPGHMIQEYFEAGLDVDKFDLAVLNGPALLVDVPRNTNITAEAMKSLGIPKGVCRVLFRTLNTDRKLMWKKEGDMSYVGFTEDGAQWLVDNTDIKLVGVDYLSVAAFDYLISAHVVFFKNPDIIPVEGLKLDDVKAGIYMLHCLPLRLVGAEGSPVRLPLIHVSGCPMLKEALHVGICSLKLQILKETVLSKVAVCSKLSIMSPLLVMLLLGVTTAPCALGSDSAAHPAYAAAVDAAEVRLEEYGRGRIVDITHAYRPELPGPGPDGLGPVTRLKRSMANGSRSNSSELRMVVHAGTHVDAPGHMFQEHFEAGLDVDKLDLDVLNGPALLIDVPRDTNITAQVMKSLNIPQGIRRVLFRTLNTDRKLMWTKVIDMSFVGFTEDGAQWLVDNTDIKLVGVDYISVAAFDHLISAHLVFFNSPGIIPIEGLKLDHVKAGLYMLHCLPLRLVGAEGSPARCILVK
;
A
#
# COMPACT_ATOMS: atom_id res chain seq x y z
N MET A 1 48.81 -23.34 -13.37
CA MET A 1 48.23 -22.61 -14.51
C MET A 1 46.71 -22.68 -14.33
N ALA A 2 46.04 -21.75 -13.66
CA ALA A 2 46.00 -20.28 -13.78
C ALA A 2 45.03 -19.78 -14.88
N ALA A 3 43.84 -19.38 -14.41
CA ALA A 3 42.94 -18.32 -14.90
C ALA A 3 42.47 -18.28 -16.37
N ALA A 4 41.21 -18.67 -16.59
CA ALA A 4 40.16 -17.94 -17.33
C ALA A 4 38.81 -18.62 -17.00
N PRO A 5 37.78 -17.89 -16.52
CA PRO A 5 37.07 -16.93 -17.37
C PRO A 5 36.68 -15.63 -16.63
N ALA A 6 37.43 -14.56 -16.86
CA ALA A 6 37.09 -13.21 -16.37
C ALA A 6 36.76 -12.21 -17.51
N LEU A 7 36.76 -12.67 -18.78
CA LEU A 7 36.75 -11.80 -19.95
C LEU A 7 35.38 -11.57 -20.58
N LEU A 8 34.36 -12.38 -20.24
CA LEU A 8 32.99 -12.19 -20.77
C LEU A 8 32.20 -11.13 -20.00
N ALA A 9 32.45 -11.00 -18.69
CA ALA A 9 31.85 -9.98 -17.83
C ALA A 9 32.32 -8.54 -18.17
N ALA A 10 33.47 -8.39 -18.85
CA ALA A 10 34.01 -7.10 -19.24
C ALA A 10 33.40 -6.53 -20.54
N VAL A 11 32.68 -7.34 -21.32
CA VAL A 11 32.13 -6.93 -22.63
C VAL A 11 30.76 -6.25 -22.51
N LEU A 12 29.97 -6.58 -21.48
CA LEU A 12 28.70 -5.87 -21.21
C LEU A 12 28.90 -4.40 -20.75
N LEU A 13 30.12 -4.01 -20.34
CA LEU A 13 30.39 -2.68 -19.81
C LEU A 13 30.69 -1.60 -20.88
N LEU A 14 30.77 -1.97 -22.17
CA LEU A 14 31.31 -1.11 -23.24
C LEU A 14 30.33 -0.86 -24.41
N ALA A 15 29.03 -1.09 -24.23
CA ALA A 15 27.98 -0.70 -25.17
C ALA A 15 27.33 0.67 -24.84
N LEU A 16 27.87 1.37 -23.84
CA LEU A 16 27.68 2.81 -23.67
C LEU A 16 28.40 3.53 -24.82
N LEU A 17 27.66 4.02 -25.85
CA LEU A 17 27.89 5.26 -26.64
C LEU A 17 27.20 5.25 -28.03
N LEU A 18 26.37 6.29 -28.28
CA LEU A 18 25.94 6.90 -29.58
C LEU A 18 24.70 6.39 -30.36
N GLY A 19 23.69 7.28 -30.55
CA GLY A 19 22.96 7.43 -31.84
C GLY A 19 21.42 7.55 -31.85
N ALA A 20 20.88 8.68 -32.33
CA ALA A 20 19.49 8.95 -32.79
C ALA A 20 19.56 9.91 -34.03
N PRO A 21 18.49 10.45 -34.70
CA PRO A 21 17.02 10.24 -34.65
C PRO A 21 16.27 10.18 -36.06
N GLN A 22 14.90 10.11 -36.07
CA GLN A 22 13.87 10.74 -36.99
C GLN A 22 13.96 10.70 -38.57
N GLU A 23 12.90 10.76 -39.41
CA GLU A 23 11.41 10.70 -39.29
C GLU A 23 10.64 10.46 -40.65
N SER A 24 9.34 10.10 -40.54
CA SER A 24 8.10 10.35 -41.36
C SER A 24 8.02 10.34 -42.91
N SER A 25 6.97 9.68 -43.44
CA SER A 25 5.87 10.29 -44.25
C SER A 25 4.67 9.33 -44.39
N ALA A 26 3.46 9.83 -44.75
CA ALA A 26 2.17 9.15 -44.50
C ALA A 26 1.24 9.01 -45.74
N ALA A 27 0.24 8.13 -45.63
CA ALA A 27 -1.01 8.11 -46.43
C ALA A 27 -2.14 7.38 -45.65
N ALA A 28 -3.41 7.72 -45.89
CA ALA A 28 -4.54 7.43 -44.98
C ALA A 28 -5.73 6.69 -45.63
N ALA A 29 -6.58 6.04 -44.81
CA ALA A 29 -8.07 6.05 -44.85
C ALA A 29 -8.73 4.84 -44.10
N GLY A 30 -9.82 5.06 -43.35
CA GLY A 30 -10.80 4.01 -42.98
C GLY A 30 -11.47 4.12 -41.61
N ASP A 31 -12.65 4.75 -41.53
CA ASP A 31 -13.44 4.93 -40.29
C ASP A 31 -14.48 3.82 -40.06
N ALA A 32 -14.28 2.95 -39.06
CA ALA A 32 -15.33 2.13 -38.40
C ALA A 32 -14.81 1.47 -37.11
N HIS A 33 -15.70 1.25 -36.12
CA HIS A 33 -15.36 0.47 -34.92
C HIS A 33 -15.43 -1.04 -35.20
N PRO A 34 -14.38 -1.85 -34.93
CA PRO A 34 -14.21 -3.19 -35.52
C PRO A 34 -15.18 -4.29 -35.03
N ARG A 35 -16.15 -3.98 -34.17
CA ARG A 35 -17.27 -4.87 -33.81
C ARG A 35 -18.65 -4.40 -34.27
N TYR A 36 -18.75 -3.18 -34.79
CA TYR A 36 -20.00 -2.55 -35.22
C TYR A 36 -19.74 -1.77 -36.52
N ALA A 37 -19.60 -2.52 -37.61
CA ALA A 37 -19.61 -1.97 -38.96
C ALA A 37 -21.07 -1.80 -39.43
N ASP A 38 -21.28 -0.83 -40.33
CA ASP A 38 -22.58 -0.29 -40.70
C ASP A 38 -23.37 -1.20 -41.65
N GLU A 39 -24.62 -1.54 -41.29
CA GLU A 39 -25.70 -1.81 -42.25
C GLU A 39 -27.02 -1.19 -41.76
N GLY A 40 -27.14 0.13 -41.91
CA GLY A 40 -28.43 0.81 -41.85
C GLY A 40 -29.13 0.88 -43.21
N SER A 41 -30.15 0.04 -43.46
CA SER A 41 -31.38 0.51 -44.15
C SER A 41 -32.57 -0.44 -43.95
N CYS A 42 -33.75 0.15 -43.72
CA CYS A 42 -35.00 -0.58 -43.56
C CYS A 42 -35.70 -0.82 -44.92
N GLY A 43 -35.97 -2.09 -45.23
CA GLY A 43 -36.84 -2.51 -46.34
C GLY A 43 -37.57 -3.80 -45.96
N LEU A 44 -38.91 -3.77 -45.99
CA LEU A 44 -39.74 -4.97 -45.85
C LEU A 44 -39.81 -5.69 -47.20
N ASP A 45 -39.68 -7.01 -47.22
CA ASP A 45 -40.37 -7.90 -48.17
C ASP A 45 -40.36 -9.36 -47.68
N ASP A 46 -41.48 -10.06 -47.85
CA ASP A 46 -41.70 -11.45 -47.40
C ASP A 46 -40.94 -12.48 -48.23
N SER A 47 -40.06 -13.28 -47.62
CA SER A 47 -39.93 -14.72 -47.91
C SER A 47 -39.06 -15.43 -46.86
N GLY A 48 -39.56 -16.56 -46.33
CA GLY A 48 -38.94 -17.21 -45.18
C GLY A 48 -37.84 -18.22 -45.53
N ALA A 49 -36.71 -18.11 -44.83
CA ALA A 49 -35.87 -19.24 -44.42
C ALA A 49 -35.10 -18.84 -43.14
N ALA A 50 -35.07 -19.72 -42.15
CA ALA A 50 -34.26 -19.52 -40.94
C ALA A 50 -32.83 -20.05 -41.16
N ASP A 51 -31.82 -19.31 -40.73
CA ASP A 51 -30.92 -19.75 -39.64
C ASP A 51 -29.70 -18.83 -39.50
N ALA A 52 -29.74 -18.01 -38.44
CA ALA A 52 -28.59 -17.61 -37.65
C ALA A 52 -29.11 -16.95 -36.37
N ILE A 53 -29.47 -17.75 -35.35
CA ILE A 53 -29.60 -17.20 -34.00
C ILE A 53 -28.20 -16.71 -33.60
N PRO A 54 -27.97 -15.39 -33.39
CA PRO A 54 -26.69 -14.93 -32.86
C PRO A 54 -26.51 -15.61 -31.51
N ALA A 55 -25.33 -16.21 -31.28
CA ALA A 55 -25.10 -17.07 -30.13
C ALA A 55 -25.56 -16.38 -28.85
N LEU A 56 -26.67 -16.86 -28.28
CA LEU A 56 -27.10 -16.53 -26.92
C LEU A 56 -25.90 -16.83 -26.04
N ARG A 57 -25.28 -15.76 -25.54
CA ARG A 57 -24.03 -15.83 -24.81
C ARG A 57 -24.29 -16.71 -23.60
N LEU A 58 -23.67 -17.90 -23.61
CA LEU A 58 -23.75 -18.86 -22.52
C LEU A 58 -23.50 -18.12 -21.21
N GLU A 59 -24.29 -18.44 -20.18
CA GLU A 59 -24.07 -17.97 -18.81
C GLU A 59 -22.56 -18.09 -18.50
N GLU A 60 -21.85 -16.96 -18.38
CA GLU A 60 -20.39 -16.99 -18.17
C GLU A 60 -20.12 -17.43 -16.73
N GLU A 61 -20.08 -18.76 -16.53
CA GLU A 61 -19.68 -19.39 -15.26
C GLU A 61 -18.25 -18.99 -14.91
N ARG A 62 -18.10 -17.97 -14.07
CA ARG A 62 -16.80 -17.51 -13.55
C ARG A 62 -16.70 -17.90 -12.07
N GLY A 63 -16.11 -19.05 -11.78
CA GLY A 63 -15.83 -19.46 -10.40
C GLY A 63 -15.22 -20.85 -10.26
N GLY A 64 -14.23 -20.98 -9.38
CA GLY A 64 -13.72 -22.28 -8.94
C GLY A 64 -14.75 -23.06 -8.10
N ALA A 65 -14.57 -24.38 -8.00
CA ALA A 65 -15.58 -25.40 -7.65
C ALA A 65 -16.24 -25.36 -6.24
N ARG A 66 -16.32 -24.21 -5.56
CA ARG A 66 -17.02 -24.06 -4.26
C ARG A 66 -18.04 -22.93 -4.17
N ARG A 67 -18.08 -21.96 -5.10
CA ARG A 67 -19.22 -21.04 -5.26
C ARG A 67 -19.41 -20.73 -6.74
N LYS A 68 -20.61 -21.00 -7.23
CA LYS A 68 -21.04 -20.67 -8.59
C LYS A 68 -21.48 -19.21 -8.60
N ILE A 69 -20.70 -18.33 -9.22
CA ILE A 69 -21.16 -16.97 -9.54
C ILE A 69 -21.80 -17.06 -10.92
N ILE A 70 -23.07 -16.70 -11.00
CA ILE A 70 -23.83 -16.62 -12.24
C ILE A 70 -24.07 -15.13 -12.47
N ASP A 71 -23.46 -14.59 -13.51
CA ASP A 71 -23.79 -13.24 -13.96
C ASP A 71 -25.15 -13.28 -14.68
N ILE A 72 -26.12 -12.55 -14.12
CA ILE A 72 -27.48 -12.43 -14.65
C ILE A 72 -27.69 -11.09 -15.39
N THR A 73 -26.63 -10.30 -15.57
CA THR A 73 -26.69 -9.05 -16.32
C THR A 73 -26.64 -9.32 -17.82
N HIS A 74 -27.54 -8.66 -18.56
CA HIS A 74 -27.56 -8.79 -20.01
C HIS A 74 -26.52 -7.88 -20.65
N ALA A 75 -25.73 -8.41 -21.57
CA ALA A 75 -24.84 -7.60 -22.38
C ALA A 75 -25.65 -6.60 -23.23
N TYR A 76 -25.21 -5.35 -23.23
CA TYR A 76 -25.80 -4.27 -24.02
C TYR A 76 -25.45 -4.45 -25.51
N VAL A 77 -26.46 -4.82 -26.32
CA VAL A 77 -26.33 -5.13 -27.75
C VAL A 77 -27.35 -4.35 -28.59
N PRO A 78 -27.06 -3.95 -29.85
CA PRO A 78 -27.93 -3.07 -30.65
C PRO A 78 -29.32 -3.63 -30.96
N ASP A 79 -29.46 -4.95 -30.94
CA ASP A 79 -30.72 -5.70 -31.14
C ASP A 79 -31.49 -5.96 -29.83
N MET A 80 -31.03 -5.42 -28.70
CA MET A 80 -31.70 -5.59 -27.41
C MET A 80 -33.13 -5.01 -27.44
N PRO A 81 -34.16 -5.75 -26.97
CA PRO A 81 -35.54 -5.31 -26.99
C PRO A 81 -35.77 -4.01 -26.19
N ALA A 82 -36.41 -3.03 -26.83
CA ALA A 82 -36.82 -1.80 -26.17
C ALA A 82 -38.27 -1.89 -25.65
N PHE A 83 -38.56 -1.28 -24.50
CA PHE A 83 -39.85 -1.35 -23.79
C PHE A 83 -41.08 -0.84 -24.58
N ARG A 84 -40.89 0.00 -25.60
CA ARG A 84 -41.99 0.61 -26.38
C ARG A 84 -41.83 0.32 -27.87
N GLN A 85 -42.90 -0.11 -28.54
CA GLN A 85 -42.96 -0.14 -30.01
C GLN A 85 -42.58 1.23 -30.59
N GLY A 86 -41.55 1.25 -31.45
CA GLY A 86 -41.04 2.47 -32.07
C GLY A 86 -40.04 3.28 -31.22
N ALA A 87 -39.62 2.79 -30.04
CA ALA A 87 -38.41 3.28 -29.41
C ALA A 87 -37.16 2.75 -30.15
N ALA A 88 -36.03 3.46 -30.04
CA ALA A 88 -34.76 2.99 -30.58
C ALA A 88 -34.41 1.62 -30.01
N THR A 89 -34.07 0.67 -30.88
CA THR A 89 -33.62 -0.67 -30.51
C THR A 89 -32.19 -0.59 -29.98
N GLY A 90 -31.99 -1.16 -28.79
CA GLY A 90 -30.69 -1.25 -28.14
C GLY A 90 -30.01 0.06 -27.73
N PRO A 91 -28.84 -0.06 -27.09
CA PRO A 91 -27.92 1.04 -26.84
C PRO A 91 -27.18 1.41 -28.13
N LEU A 92 -27.23 2.69 -28.49
CA LEU A 92 -26.58 3.22 -29.67
C LEU A 92 -25.15 3.62 -29.27
N VAL A 93 -24.19 2.73 -29.53
CA VAL A 93 -22.75 2.94 -29.30
C VAL A 93 -22.13 3.48 -30.58
N ARG A 94 -21.64 4.73 -30.54
CA ARG A 94 -20.99 5.38 -31.68
C ARG A 94 -19.58 5.78 -31.28
N LEU A 95 -18.56 5.29 -32.01
CA LEU A 95 -17.21 5.83 -31.91
C LEU A 95 -17.24 7.30 -32.38
N MET A 96 -17.06 8.22 -31.44
CA MET A 96 -17.08 9.67 -31.70
C MET A 96 -15.68 10.17 -32.04
N VAL A 97 -14.69 9.57 -31.41
CA VAL A 97 -13.29 9.93 -31.49
C VAL A 97 -12.48 8.64 -31.64
N SER A 98 -11.59 8.59 -32.62
CA SER A 98 -10.86 7.38 -33.00
C SER A 98 -9.36 7.65 -33.06
N MET A 99 -8.56 6.77 -32.44
CA MET A 99 -7.10 6.79 -32.57
C MET A 99 -6.65 6.54 -34.01
N ALA A 100 -7.45 5.81 -34.81
CA ALA A 100 -7.18 5.62 -36.24
C ALA A 100 -7.24 6.93 -37.04
N ASN A 101 -7.91 7.96 -36.50
CA ASN A 101 -7.99 9.31 -37.07
C ASN A 101 -7.03 10.31 -36.39
N GLY A 102 -6.09 9.83 -35.56
CA GLY A 102 -5.10 10.68 -34.89
C GLY A 102 -5.57 11.34 -33.59
N SER A 103 -6.63 10.82 -32.95
CA SER A 103 -6.89 11.10 -31.54
C SER A 103 -5.92 10.35 -30.62
N GLU A 104 -5.74 10.85 -29.40
CA GLU A 104 -5.00 10.17 -28.33
C GLU A 104 -5.72 8.92 -27.81
N TYR A 105 -7.06 8.95 -27.82
CA TYR A 105 -7.92 7.90 -27.26
C TYR A 105 -9.09 7.56 -28.20
N ASN A 106 -9.66 6.35 -28.00
CA ASN A 106 -10.92 5.93 -28.62
C ASN A 106 -12.09 6.22 -27.67
N GLU A 107 -12.90 7.25 -27.95
CA GLU A 107 -14.11 7.54 -27.18
C GLU A 107 -15.36 7.15 -27.96
N SER A 108 -16.19 6.31 -27.33
CA SER A 108 -17.50 5.92 -27.85
C SER A 108 -18.62 6.55 -27.03
N GLU A 109 -19.47 7.32 -27.69
CA GLU A 109 -20.72 7.80 -27.11
C GLU A 109 -21.71 6.64 -27.01
N LEU A 110 -22.17 6.35 -25.79
CA LEU A 110 -23.25 5.41 -25.50
C LEU A 110 -24.55 6.20 -25.27
N ARG A 111 -25.52 6.08 -26.19
CA ARG A 111 -26.89 6.60 -26.00
C ARG A 111 -27.87 5.45 -25.75
N MET A 112 -28.57 5.50 -24.63
CA MET A 112 -29.59 4.50 -24.28
C MET A 112 -30.74 5.13 -23.51
N ASN A 113 -31.90 4.48 -23.52
CA ASN A 113 -32.96 4.80 -22.56
C ASN A 113 -32.65 4.10 -21.22
N CYS A 114 -33.00 4.71 -20.08
CA CYS A 114 -32.75 4.12 -18.77
C CYS A 114 -33.47 2.77 -18.56
N HIS A 115 -34.58 2.52 -19.26
CA HIS A 115 -35.33 1.27 -19.22
C HIS A 115 -34.84 0.27 -20.29
N THR A 116 -33.54 -0.01 -20.28
CA THR A 116 -32.84 -0.91 -21.23
C THR A 116 -31.96 -1.90 -20.45
N GLY A 117 -31.98 -3.18 -20.82
CA GLY A 117 -31.14 -4.22 -20.20
C GLY A 117 -31.52 -4.55 -18.75
N THR A 118 -30.58 -5.10 -17.99
CA THR A 118 -30.76 -5.34 -16.54
C THR A 118 -30.57 -4.00 -15.80
N HIS A 119 -31.67 -3.38 -15.39
CA HIS A 119 -31.70 -2.06 -14.76
C HIS A 119 -32.61 -2.05 -13.50
N LEU A 120 -32.62 -0.93 -12.77
CA LEU A 120 -33.42 -0.76 -11.56
C LEU A 120 -34.20 0.55 -11.61
N ASP A 121 -35.51 0.46 -11.41
CA ASP A 121 -36.43 1.59 -11.41
C ASP A 121 -36.61 2.19 -10.00
N ALA A 122 -36.31 3.48 -9.83
CA ALA A 122 -36.61 4.22 -8.62
C ALA A 122 -38.11 4.57 -8.50
N PRO A 123 -38.65 4.84 -7.29
CA PRO A 123 -40.06 5.22 -7.11
C PRO A 123 -40.52 6.43 -7.94
N GLY A 124 -39.61 7.35 -8.28
CA GLY A 124 -39.87 8.46 -9.19
C GLY A 124 -40.05 8.08 -10.66
N HIS A 125 -39.66 6.87 -11.10
CA HIS A 125 -39.79 6.44 -12.50
C HIS A 125 -41.26 6.37 -12.96
N ILE A 126 -42.16 5.91 -12.08
CA ILE A 126 -43.58 5.67 -12.41
C ILE A 126 -44.57 6.54 -11.61
N ASN A 127 -44.08 7.42 -10.74
CA ASN A 127 -44.92 8.28 -9.90
C ASN A 127 -44.42 9.74 -9.96
N GLN A 128 -45.28 10.62 -10.48
CA GLN A 128 -44.96 12.03 -10.72
C GLN A 128 -44.66 12.83 -9.44
N ASP A 129 -45.34 12.51 -8.33
CA ASP A 129 -45.12 13.18 -7.04
C ASP A 129 -43.79 12.72 -6.42
N HIS A 130 -43.41 11.46 -6.61
CA HIS A 130 -42.10 10.94 -6.21
C HIS A 130 -40.97 11.51 -7.07
N PHE A 131 -41.19 11.68 -8.39
CA PHE A 131 -40.23 12.36 -9.27
C PHE A 131 -40.02 13.82 -8.85
N ALA A 132 -41.11 14.56 -8.59
CA ALA A 132 -41.05 15.93 -8.11
C ALA A 132 -40.42 16.06 -6.70
N ALA A 133 -40.49 15.00 -5.89
CA ALA A 133 -39.85 14.91 -4.59
C ALA A 133 -38.39 14.39 -4.63
N GLY A 134 -37.80 14.22 -5.82
CA GLY A 134 -36.41 13.76 -5.97
C GLY A 134 -36.15 12.33 -5.50
N ARG A 135 -37.15 11.44 -5.56
CA ARG A 135 -37.00 10.02 -5.19
C ARG A 135 -36.45 9.19 -6.36
N ASP A 136 -35.23 9.51 -6.75
CA ASP A 136 -34.44 8.82 -7.76
C ASP A 136 -33.64 7.65 -7.16
N VAL A 137 -32.71 7.09 -7.94
CA VAL A 137 -31.96 5.87 -7.63
C VAL A 137 -31.04 6.07 -6.42
N ASP A 138 -30.54 7.28 -6.19
CA ASP A 138 -29.63 7.60 -5.08
C ASP A 138 -30.37 7.65 -3.73
N THR A 139 -31.71 7.71 -3.75
CA THR A 139 -32.56 7.71 -2.54
C THR A 139 -33.03 6.32 -2.10
N LEU A 140 -32.55 5.26 -2.74
CA LEU A 140 -32.95 3.88 -2.45
C LEU A 140 -32.26 3.33 -1.21
N ASP A 141 -33.02 2.58 -0.41
CA ASP A 141 -32.50 1.91 0.78
C ASP A 141 -31.68 0.67 0.37
N LEU A 142 -30.35 0.76 0.53
CA LEU A 142 -29.43 -0.32 0.20
C LEU A 142 -29.62 -1.55 1.08
N ASP A 143 -30.17 -1.44 2.30
CA ASP A 143 -30.46 -2.62 3.14
C ASP A 143 -31.64 -3.43 2.58
N VAL A 144 -32.58 -2.78 1.87
CA VAL A 144 -33.66 -3.45 1.14
C VAL A 144 -33.13 -4.17 -0.10
N LEU A 145 -32.16 -3.57 -0.82
CA LEU A 145 -31.54 -4.18 -2.00
C LEU A 145 -30.58 -5.34 -1.65
N ASN A 146 -29.98 -5.32 -0.47
CA ASN A 146 -29.05 -6.34 0.02
C ASN A 146 -29.70 -7.45 0.89
N ALA A 147 -31.03 -7.49 0.97
CA ALA A 147 -31.75 -8.48 1.78
C ALA A 147 -31.55 -9.91 1.25
N ALA A 148 -30.71 -10.70 1.94
CA ALA A 148 -30.40 -12.07 1.54
C ALA A 148 -31.65 -12.98 1.54
N PRO A 149 -31.93 -13.73 0.45
CA PRO A 149 -33.14 -14.54 0.34
C PRO A 149 -33.07 -15.77 1.25
N SER A 150 -34.00 -15.85 2.21
CA SER A 150 -34.28 -17.07 2.97
C SER A 150 -35.13 -18.04 2.13
N HIS A 151 -34.49 -19.11 1.66
CA HIS A 151 -35.08 -20.36 1.13
C HIS A 151 -36.28 -20.25 0.16
N CYS A 152 -35.99 -20.28 -1.15
CA CYS A 152 -36.94 -20.77 -2.16
C CYS A 152 -36.57 -22.20 -2.61
N ALA A 153 -37.56 -23.08 -2.69
CA ALA A 153 -37.40 -24.50 -3.08
C ALA A 153 -37.62 -24.69 -4.60
N PRO A 154 -37.09 -25.77 -5.22
CA PRO A 154 -37.12 -25.94 -6.66
C PRO A 154 -38.44 -26.51 -7.17
N LEU A 155 -38.86 -26.07 -8.36
CA LEU A 155 -39.92 -26.69 -9.17
C LEU A 155 -39.32 -27.21 -10.49
N THR A 156 -39.66 -28.44 -10.85
CA THR A 156 -39.17 -29.17 -12.02
C THR A 156 -40.20 -29.21 -13.16
N PHE A 157 -39.84 -29.87 -14.28
CA PHE A 157 -40.61 -30.12 -15.52
C PHE A 157 -40.50 -29.02 -16.61
N LEU A 158 -40.51 -29.32 -17.92
CA LEU A 158 -40.52 -30.60 -18.65
C LEU A 158 -39.84 -30.41 -20.04
N SER A 159 -39.25 -31.48 -20.60
CA SER A 159 -38.71 -31.53 -21.97
C SER A 159 -39.79 -31.67 -23.05
N LEU A 160 -39.53 -31.21 -24.28
CA LEU A 160 -40.05 -31.83 -25.51
C LEU A 160 -39.19 -31.49 -26.73
N SER A 161 -39.16 -32.42 -27.70
CA SER A 161 -38.12 -32.58 -28.74
C SER A 161 -38.62 -32.25 -30.15
N CYS A 162 -37.70 -32.07 -31.11
CA CYS A 162 -37.78 -32.72 -32.44
C CYS A 162 -36.45 -32.69 -33.21
N GLU A 163 -36.35 -33.49 -34.28
CA GLU A 163 -35.09 -33.91 -34.95
C GLU A 163 -35.02 -33.58 -36.47
N LEU A 164 -33.92 -34.05 -37.11
CA LEU A 164 -33.60 -34.24 -38.56
C LEU A 164 -32.83 -33.09 -39.29
N VAL A 165 -31.56 -33.27 -39.73
CA VAL A 165 -31.00 -34.05 -40.88
C VAL A 165 -31.08 -33.28 -42.22
N ALA A 166 -30.06 -33.16 -43.10
CA ALA A 166 -28.59 -33.39 -43.05
C ALA A 166 -27.92 -32.90 -44.38
N MET A 167 -26.59 -33.10 -44.49
CA MET A 167 -25.75 -33.24 -45.72
C MET A 167 -24.85 -32.05 -46.19
N SER A 168 -23.66 -32.45 -46.65
CA SER A 168 -22.45 -31.66 -47.06
C SER A 168 -22.24 -31.76 -48.60
N PRO A 169 -21.04 -31.57 -49.23
CA PRO A 169 -19.78 -30.82 -48.97
C PRO A 169 -19.44 -29.92 -50.24
N PRO A 170 -18.19 -29.63 -50.74
CA PRO A 170 -16.81 -29.74 -50.22
C PRO A 170 -15.87 -28.51 -50.42
N SER A 171 -14.62 -28.68 -49.95
CA SER A 171 -13.35 -27.90 -50.06
C SER A 171 -12.73 -27.85 -51.50
N PRO A 172 -11.46 -27.38 -51.82
CA PRO A 172 -10.27 -27.14 -50.95
C PRO A 172 -9.11 -26.14 -51.36
N LEU A 173 -8.04 -26.10 -50.51
CA LEU A 173 -6.57 -26.08 -50.81
C LEU A 173 -5.72 -24.79 -51.13
N MET A 174 -4.71 -24.55 -50.26
CA MET A 174 -3.27 -24.20 -50.51
C MET A 174 -2.86 -22.86 -51.20
N ALA A 175 -1.66 -22.25 -51.03
CA ALA A 175 -0.45 -22.51 -50.20
C ALA A 175 0.54 -21.31 -50.11
N MET A 176 1.37 -21.29 -49.05
CA MET A 176 2.84 -21.00 -49.01
C MET A 176 3.50 -19.62 -49.30
N LEU A 177 4.72 -19.53 -48.71
CA LEU A 177 5.94 -18.75 -49.03
C LEU A 177 6.06 -17.33 -48.43
N LEU A 178 6.89 -16.99 -47.43
CA LEU A 178 8.29 -17.27 -47.00
C LEU A 178 9.36 -16.20 -47.40
N LEU A 179 9.87 -15.52 -46.36
CA LEU A 179 11.31 -15.23 -46.05
C LEU A 179 12.04 -13.94 -46.54
N ALA A 180 13.01 -13.53 -45.67
CA ALA A 180 14.24 -12.72 -45.87
C ALA A 180 14.12 -11.16 -45.79
N MET A 181 14.74 -10.44 -44.82
CA MET A 181 16.18 -10.12 -44.58
C MET A 181 16.74 -9.06 -45.58
N SER A 182 17.58 -8.03 -45.28
CA SER A 182 18.35 -7.66 -44.07
C SER A 182 19.07 -6.26 -44.19
N MET A 183 19.31 -5.57 -43.06
CA MET A 183 20.53 -4.81 -42.66
C MET A 183 21.08 -3.52 -43.37
N LEU A 184 21.11 -2.42 -42.58
CA LEU A 184 22.30 -1.59 -42.18
C LEU A 184 22.92 -0.49 -43.09
N HIS A 185 23.02 0.78 -42.59
CA HIS A 185 24.27 1.57 -42.32
C HIS A 185 24.08 3.05 -41.83
N CYS A 186 24.75 3.40 -40.71
CA CYS A 186 25.47 4.64 -40.28
C CYS A 186 25.35 6.03 -41.00
N ALA A 187 25.60 7.23 -40.38
CA ALA A 187 25.91 7.65 -38.98
C ALA A 187 26.02 9.21 -38.76
N LEU A 188 25.98 9.67 -37.48
CA LEU A 188 26.65 10.86 -36.82
C LEU A 188 26.34 12.32 -37.29
N VAL A 189 26.38 13.43 -36.51
CA VAL A 189 26.85 13.88 -35.15
C VAL A 189 25.87 15.02 -34.69
N ALA A 190 25.49 15.33 -33.43
CA ALA A 190 26.24 15.94 -32.30
C ALA A 190 25.26 16.21 -31.12
N SER A 191 25.39 15.61 -29.93
CA SER A 191 26.27 15.93 -28.77
C SER A 191 25.83 17.09 -27.87
N GLY A 192 25.37 16.76 -26.65
CA GLY A 192 25.14 17.69 -25.53
C GLY A 192 24.87 16.90 -24.24
N SER A 193 25.90 16.67 -23.43
CA SER A 193 25.84 15.71 -22.32
C SER A 193 25.63 16.35 -20.95
N GLY A 194 24.65 15.85 -20.19
CA GLY A 194 24.51 16.02 -18.75
C GLY A 194 24.05 14.72 -18.12
N CYS A 195 24.87 14.10 -17.27
CA CYS A 195 24.50 12.87 -16.58
C CYS A 195 23.74 13.23 -15.29
N GLY A 196 22.41 13.22 -15.34
CA GLY A 196 21.52 13.48 -14.21
C GLY A 196 20.76 12.22 -13.79
N ILE A 197 20.52 12.06 -12.49
CA ILE A 197 19.56 11.09 -11.96
C ILE A 197 18.17 11.62 -12.34
N ALA A 198 17.42 10.87 -13.13
CA ALA A 198 16.08 11.25 -13.58
C ALA A 198 15.03 11.03 -12.47
N ALA A 199 13.92 11.77 -12.54
CA ALA A 199 12.73 11.46 -11.74
C ALA A 199 12.10 10.15 -12.23
N HIS A 200 11.39 9.45 -11.33
CA HIS A 200 10.69 8.21 -11.66
C HIS A 200 9.65 8.45 -12.78
N PRO A 201 9.48 7.54 -13.76
CA PRO A 201 8.48 7.70 -14.83
C PRO A 201 7.02 7.76 -14.33
N ALA A 202 6.75 7.39 -13.09
CA ALA A 202 5.46 7.54 -12.43
C ALA A 202 5.15 8.98 -11.94
N TYR A 203 6.10 9.93 -12.11
CA TYR A 203 5.99 11.32 -11.68
C TYR A 203 6.01 12.31 -12.85
N THR A 204 5.43 11.95 -13.99
CA THR A 204 5.29 12.87 -15.12
C THR A 204 4.47 14.09 -14.74
N ASP A 205 5.04 15.27 -14.98
CA ASP A 205 4.44 16.57 -14.68
C ASP A 205 3.20 16.82 -15.57
N ASP A 206 2.02 17.03 -14.98
CA ASP A 206 0.77 17.43 -15.68
C ASP A 206 0.83 18.83 -16.32
N SER A 207 2.04 19.38 -16.53
CA SER A 207 2.30 20.75 -16.97
C SER A 207 2.87 20.87 -18.39
N ALA A 208 3.09 19.76 -19.11
CA ALA A 208 3.52 19.75 -20.50
C ALA A 208 2.62 18.87 -21.39
N GLY A 209 1.72 19.49 -22.15
CA GLY A 209 0.92 18.78 -23.14
C GLY A 209 1.76 18.36 -24.36
N SER A 210 2.02 17.05 -24.49
CA SER A 210 2.37 16.43 -25.77
C SER A 210 2.00 14.95 -25.79
N CYS A 211 1.26 14.55 -26.82
CA CYS A 211 0.62 13.24 -27.00
C CYS A 211 1.62 12.09 -27.22
N GLY A 212 1.44 10.95 -26.54
CA GLY A 212 2.22 9.71 -26.71
C GLY A 212 1.45 8.50 -26.14
N PRO A 213 1.67 7.26 -26.65
CA PRO A 213 0.63 6.22 -26.66
C PRO A 213 0.32 5.58 -25.30
N GLU A 214 -0.94 5.20 -25.11
CA GLU A 214 -1.54 4.76 -23.84
C GLU A 214 -0.95 3.46 -23.27
N ALA A 215 -0.59 3.51 -21.98
CA ALA A 215 -0.25 2.36 -21.16
C ALA A 215 -1.50 1.54 -20.76
N ALA A 216 -1.29 0.29 -20.33
CA ALA A 216 -2.37 -0.60 -19.92
C ALA A 216 -3.20 -0.04 -18.75
N VAL A 217 -4.50 -0.38 -18.73
CA VAL A 217 -5.51 0.12 -17.79
C VAL A 217 -5.02 0.05 -16.34
N ALA A 218 -4.69 1.23 -15.78
CA ALA A 218 -4.29 1.35 -14.39
C ALA A 218 -5.48 1.00 -13.48
N GLY A 219 -5.36 -0.09 -12.71
CA GLY A 219 -6.39 -0.53 -11.78
C GLY A 219 -6.74 0.56 -10.75
N THR A 220 -8.04 0.71 -10.47
CA THR A 220 -8.54 1.68 -9.49
C THR A 220 -7.95 1.43 -8.11
N ARG A 221 -7.43 2.50 -7.51
CA ARG A 221 -6.75 2.48 -6.21
C ARG A 221 -7.69 2.07 -5.09
N LEU A 222 -7.29 1.03 -4.35
CA LEU A 222 -7.99 0.59 -3.15
C LEU A 222 -7.62 1.47 -1.95
N GLU A 223 -8.63 1.90 -1.21
CA GLU A 223 -8.50 2.52 0.13
C GLU A 223 -9.24 1.69 1.19
N GLU A 224 -10.18 0.85 0.75
CA GLU A 224 -10.82 -0.22 1.51
C GLU A 224 -10.46 -1.58 0.93
N TYR A 225 -10.17 -2.55 1.79
CA TYR A 225 -9.77 -3.92 1.43
C TYR A 225 -10.59 -4.95 2.23
N ASP A 226 -10.70 -6.17 1.68
CA ASP A 226 -11.57 -7.25 2.18
C ASP A 226 -13.00 -6.78 2.50
N GLY A 227 -13.68 -6.22 1.48
CA GLY A 227 -15.08 -5.80 1.58
C GLY A 227 -15.34 -4.71 2.63
N GLY A 228 -14.41 -3.76 2.80
CA GLY A 228 -14.51 -2.70 3.81
C GLY A 228 -14.07 -3.12 5.21
N ARG A 229 -13.54 -4.34 5.42
CA ARG A 229 -13.02 -4.76 6.73
C ARG A 229 -11.75 -3.99 7.12
N ILE A 230 -10.91 -3.67 6.14
CA ILE A 230 -9.63 -2.97 6.32
C ILE A 230 -9.73 -1.61 5.62
N VAL A 231 -9.42 -0.53 6.33
CA VAL A 231 -9.40 0.84 5.80
C VAL A 231 -7.99 1.40 5.94
N ASP A 232 -7.33 1.78 4.85
CA ASP A 232 -5.97 2.34 4.90
C ASP A 232 -6.01 3.85 5.17
N ILE A 233 -5.54 4.25 6.35
CA ILE A 233 -5.46 5.65 6.80
C ILE A 233 -4.07 6.26 6.56
N THR A 234 -3.33 5.72 5.59
CA THR A 234 -2.01 6.18 5.17
C THR A 234 -2.12 6.96 3.85
N HIS A 235 -1.51 8.14 3.78
CA HIS A 235 -1.29 8.81 2.51
C HIS A 235 -0.23 8.08 1.69
N ALA A 236 -0.40 8.05 0.37
CA ALA A 236 0.64 7.55 -0.52
C ALA A 236 1.68 8.63 -0.82
N TYR A 237 2.92 8.19 -1.00
CA TYR A 237 4.06 9.02 -1.32
C TYR A 237 4.03 9.42 -2.80
N ARG A 238 3.38 10.56 -3.04
CA ARG A 238 3.34 11.30 -4.30
C ARG A 238 4.12 12.63 -4.17
N PRO A 239 4.62 13.22 -5.27
CA PRO A 239 5.35 14.48 -5.21
C PRO A 239 4.54 15.65 -4.61
N GLU A 240 3.21 15.60 -4.75
CA GLU A 240 2.25 16.61 -4.29
C GLU A 240 1.90 16.50 -2.80
N LEU A 241 2.52 15.59 -2.04
CA LEU A 241 2.34 15.60 -0.58
C LEU A 241 2.80 16.95 -0.02
N PRO A 242 2.10 17.52 0.97
CA PRO A 242 2.46 18.84 1.46
C PRO A 242 3.85 18.85 2.08
N ALA A 243 4.59 19.93 1.82
CA ALA A 243 5.82 20.27 2.52
C ALA A 243 5.81 21.76 2.90
N VAL A 244 6.84 22.22 3.62
CA VAL A 244 6.95 23.63 4.07
C VAL A 244 7.16 24.62 2.90
N GLY A 245 7.45 24.13 1.68
CA GLY A 245 7.60 24.93 0.46
C GLY A 245 6.44 24.74 -0.55
N PRO A 246 6.35 25.59 -1.58
CA PRO A 246 5.27 25.55 -2.58
C PRO A 246 5.34 24.31 -3.49
N ASP A 247 6.52 23.71 -3.63
CA ASP A 247 6.79 22.62 -4.56
C ASP A 247 6.30 21.24 -4.06
N GLY A 248 5.78 21.16 -2.83
CA GLY A 248 5.45 19.90 -2.16
C GLY A 248 6.68 19.12 -1.70
N LEU A 249 6.46 17.85 -1.39
CA LEU A 249 7.51 16.93 -0.96
C LEU A 249 8.52 16.61 -2.08
N GLY A 250 8.06 16.66 -3.33
CA GLY A 250 8.83 16.24 -4.50
C GLY A 250 8.95 14.71 -4.63
N PRO A 251 9.59 14.22 -5.69
CA PRO A 251 9.76 12.79 -5.92
C PRO A 251 10.63 12.15 -4.83
N VAL A 252 10.09 11.15 -4.13
CA VAL A 252 10.84 10.39 -3.10
C VAL A 252 11.37 9.05 -3.60
N VAL A 253 10.90 8.58 -4.76
CA VAL A 253 11.40 7.37 -5.43
C VAL A 253 12.23 7.78 -6.64
N HIS A 254 13.40 7.18 -6.81
CA HIS A 254 14.30 7.43 -7.94
C HIS A 254 14.70 6.10 -8.59
N LEU A 255 14.34 5.90 -9.86
CA LEU A 255 14.70 4.68 -10.60
C LEU A 255 16.21 4.71 -10.91
N ILE A 256 16.98 3.79 -10.32
CA ILE A 256 18.44 3.69 -10.48
C ILE A 256 18.87 2.57 -11.42
N MET A 257 18.02 1.57 -11.67
CA MET A 257 18.16 0.58 -12.74
C MET A 257 16.81 0.40 -13.44
N SER A 258 16.82 0.24 -14.76
CA SER A 258 15.58 0.12 -15.55
C SER A 258 15.70 -0.91 -16.67
N MET A 259 14.71 -1.80 -16.78
CA MET A 259 14.67 -2.82 -17.84
C MET A 259 14.54 -2.19 -19.23
N ALA A 260 13.87 -1.04 -19.35
CA ALA A 260 13.85 -0.24 -20.58
C ALA A 260 15.25 0.23 -21.02
N ASN A 261 16.19 0.38 -20.07
CA ASN A 261 17.60 0.69 -20.31
C ASN A 261 18.49 -0.57 -20.37
N GLY A 262 17.90 -1.77 -20.43
CA GLY A 262 18.60 -3.04 -20.61
C GLY A 262 19.10 -3.73 -19.34
N THR A 263 18.64 -3.35 -18.16
CA THR A 263 18.90 -4.13 -16.92
C THR A 263 17.94 -5.33 -16.81
N LEU A 264 18.28 -6.32 -15.99
CA LEU A 264 17.48 -7.55 -15.84
C LEU A 264 16.19 -7.35 -15.01
N PHE A 265 16.15 -6.29 -14.21
CA PHE A 265 15.06 -5.90 -13.31
C PHE A 265 15.06 -4.37 -13.15
N ASN A 266 13.94 -3.83 -12.69
CA ASN A 266 13.82 -2.44 -12.23
C ASN A 266 14.30 -2.33 -10.78
N LEU A 267 14.99 -1.24 -10.43
CA LEU A 267 15.45 -1.00 -9.05
C LEU A 267 15.40 0.50 -8.73
N SER A 268 14.74 0.83 -7.62
CA SER A 268 14.55 2.19 -7.14
C SER A 268 15.24 2.46 -5.80
N GLU A 269 15.69 3.71 -5.65
CA GLU A 269 16.15 4.29 -4.39
C GLU A 269 15.03 5.16 -3.78
N LEU A 270 14.69 4.89 -2.52
CA LEU A 270 13.88 5.76 -1.67
C LEU A 270 14.76 6.86 -1.07
N ARG A 271 14.30 8.11 -1.14
CA ARG A 271 14.93 9.27 -0.50
C ARG A 271 13.90 10.26 0.03
N MET A 272 13.86 10.46 1.35
CA MET A 272 12.89 11.34 2.01
C MET A 272 13.39 11.81 3.38
N VAL A 273 12.75 12.81 3.99
CA VAL A 273 12.89 13.03 5.45
C VAL A 273 12.02 12.03 6.20
N VAL A 274 12.45 11.58 7.38
CA VAL A 274 11.69 10.57 8.16
C VAL A 274 10.33 11.06 8.67
N HIS A 275 10.10 12.37 8.65
CA HIS A 275 8.85 13.05 9.03
C HIS A 275 7.94 13.42 7.84
N ALA A 276 8.08 12.74 6.70
CA ALA A 276 7.28 13.01 5.52
C ALA A 276 6.08 12.06 5.40
N GLY A 277 4.93 12.61 4.98
CA GLY A 277 3.69 11.85 4.85
C GLY A 277 3.19 11.33 6.20
N THR A 278 2.59 10.13 6.18
CA THR A 278 2.13 9.47 7.40
C THR A 278 3.31 8.87 8.14
N HIS A 279 3.60 9.36 9.35
CA HIS A 279 4.83 9.03 10.07
C HIS A 279 4.62 8.99 11.60
N VAL A 280 5.62 8.49 12.32
CA VAL A 280 5.71 8.52 13.79
C VAL A 280 6.92 9.33 14.24
N ASP A 281 6.80 9.96 15.41
CA ASP A 281 7.91 10.69 16.05
C ASP A 281 8.38 10.00 17.33
N ALA A 282 9.69 9.90 17.49
CA ALA A 282 10.34 9.47 18.73
C ALA A 282 10.73 10.69 19.60
N PRO A 283 10.88 10.51 20.94
CA PRO A 283 11.19 11.61 21.84
C PRO A 283 12.47 12.40 21.49
N GLY A 284 13.44 11.74 20.84
CA GLY A 284 14.65 12.38 20.33
C GLY A 284 14.41 13.45 19.25
N HIS A 285 13.21 13.57 18.67
CA HIS A 285 12.89 14.58 17.67
C HIS A 285 12.97 16.00 18.25
N MET A 286 12.41 16.17 19.45
CA MET A 286 12.25 17.48 20.11
C MET A 286 12.99 17.59 21.46
N ILE A 287 13.63 16.52 21.94
CA ILE A 287 14.38 16.49 23.20
C ILE A 287 15.76 15.88 22.95
N GLN A 288 16.80 16.71 23.06
CA GLN A 288 18.18 16.33 22.70
C GLN A 288 18.75 15.25 23.62
N GLU A 289 18.43 15.29 24.92
CA GLU A 289 18.87 14.31 25.91
C GLU A 289 18.35 12.91 25.59
N TYR A 290 17.14 12.82 25.00
CA TYR A 290 16.56 11.56 24.53
C TYR A 290 17.15 11.10 23.20
N PHE A 291 17.55 12.01 22.32
CA PHE A 291 18.32 11.67 21.11
C PHE A 291 19.70 11.09 21.47
N GLU A 292 20.39 11.69 22.45
CA GLU A 292 21.69 11.21 22.95
C GLU A 292 21.58 9.89 23.72
N ALA A 293 20.50 9.68 24.46
CA ALA A 293 20.16 8.37 25.05
C ALA A 293 19.70 7.33 23.99
N GLY A 294 19.54 7.73 22.74
CA GLY A 294 19.07 6.90 21.63
C GLY A 294 17.63 6.39 21.84
N LEU A 295 16.72 7.18 22.37
CA LEU A 295 15.28 6.84 22.39
C LEU A 295 14.70 7.08 20.98
N ASP A 296 14.96 6.10 20.11
CA ASP A 296 14.64 6.07 18.69
C ASP A 296 13.42 5.18 18.37
N VAL A 297 12.98 5.20 17.11
CA VAL A 297 11.80 4.46 16.62
C VAL A 297 11.97 2.93 16.62
N ASP A 298 13.20 2.40 16.65
CA ASP A 298 13.44 0.95 16.75
C ASP A 298 13.02 0.41 18.12
N LYS A 299 13.12 1.24 19.17
CA LYS A 299 12.83 0.87 20.56
C LYS A 299 11.35 0.95 20.96
N PHE A 300 10.45 1.33 20.05
CA PHE A 300 9.03 1.42 20.37
C PHE A 300 8.40 0.07 20.73
N ASP A 301 7.57 0.07 21.77
CA ASP A 301 6.75 -1.09 22.14
C ASP A 301 5.62 -1.29 21.10
N LEU A 302 5.71 -2.36 20.32
CA LEU A 302 4.66 -2.71 19.36
C LEU A 302 3.30 -2.98 20.03
N ALA A 303 3.24 -3.30 21.31
CA ALA A 303 1.99 -3.39 22.07
C ALA A 303 1.39 -2.03 22.45
N VAL A 304 2.15 -0.93 22.35
CA VAL A 304 1.61 0.44 22.30
C VAL A 304 1.12 0.75 20.89
N LEU A 305 1.87 0.38 19.85
CA LEU A 305 1.53 0.72 18.47
C LEU A 305 0.40 -0.13 17.84
N ASN A 306 0.06 -1.29 18.42
CA ASN A 306 -0.96 -2.20 17.89
C ASN A 306 -2.07 -2.48 18.93
N GLY A 307 -3.34 -2.30 18.55
CA GLY A 307 -4.48 -2.61 19.40
C GLY A 307 -5.70 -1.69 19.19
N PRO A 308 -6.69 -1.73 20.09
CA PRO A 308 -7.85 -0.86 20.02
C PRO A 308 -7.47 0.62 20.01
N ALA A 309 -8.08 1.39 19.11
CA ALA A 309 -7.96 2.84 18.99
C ALA A 309 -9.33 3.49 18.77
N LEU A 310 -9.49 4.70 19.30
CA LEU A 310 -10.71 5.50 19.16
C LEU A 310 -10.47 6.65 18.17
N LEU A 311 -11.23 6.71 17.08
CA LEU A 311 -11.28 7.86 16.18
C LEU A 311 -12.37 8.83 16.68
N VAL A 312 -11.97 10.08 16.94
CA VAL A 312 -12.85 11.18 17.38
C VAL A 312 -12.83 12.36 16.41
N ASP A 313 -13.93 13.10 16.35
CA ASP A 313 -14.04 14.34 15.58
C ASP A 313 -13.85 15.57 16.49
N VAL A 314 -12.81 16.35 16.21
CA VAL A 314 -12.50 17.62 16.90
C VAL A 314 -13.49 18.72 16.44
N PRO A 315 -13.97 19.60 17.35
CA PRO A 315 -14.78 20.76 16.98
C PRO A 315 -14.10 21.63 15.92
N ARG A 316 -14.80 21.88 14.80
CA ARG A 316 -14.24 22.45 13.57
C ARG A 316 -13.92 23.96 13.63
N ASN A 317 -14.04 24.58 14.79
CA ASN A 317 -13.90 26.03 15.02
C ASN A 317 -12.74 26.40 15.95
N THR A 318 -11.87 25.45 16.32
CA THR A 318 -10.81 25.65 17.32
C THR A 318 -9.61 24.75 17.08
N ASN A 319 -8.45 25.13 17.64
CA ASN A 319 -7.37 24.20 17.92
C ASN A 319 -7.75 23.21 19.02
N ILE A 320 -6.98 22.14 19.17
CA ILE A 320 -7.18 21.13 20.21
C ILE A 320 -6.64 21.68 21.53
N THR A 321 -7.43 22.52 22.20
CA THR A 321 -7.17 23.13 23.51
C THR A 321 -7.67 22.26 24.67
N ALA A 322 -7.34 22.61 25.91
CA ALA A 322 -7.87 21.93 27.10
C ALA A 322 -9.41 21.98 27.18
N GLU A 323 -10.06 22.98 26.58
CA GLU A 323 -11.53 23.08 26.52
C GLU A 323 -12.11 22.17 25.44
N ALA A 324 -11.50 22.14 24.25
CA ALA A 324 -11.86 21.20 23.20
C ALA A 324 -11.69 19.75 23.69
N MET A 325 -10.58 19.44 24.36
CA MET A 325 -10.33 18.10 24.91
C MET A 325 -11.36 17.65 25.96
N LYS A 326 -11.81 18.56 26.84
CA LYS A 326 -12.90 18.27 27.78
C LYS A 326 -14.22 17.95 27.08
N SER A 327 -14.53 18.63 25.97
CA SER A 327 -15.79 18.44 25.24
C SER A 327 -15.83 17.12 24.47
N LEU A 328 -14.69 16.55 24.09
CA LEU A 328 -14.58 15.25 23.42
C LEU A 328 -14.96 14.04 24.29
N GLY A 329 -14.94 14.19 25.63
CA GLY A 329 -15.43 13.16 26.55
C GLY A 329 -14.72 11.80 26.44
N ILE A 330 -13.41 11.79 26.15
CA ILE A 330 -12.61 10.57 25.93
C ILE A 330 -12.73 9.63 27.14
N PRO A 331 -13.17 8.36 26.97
CA PRO A 331 -13.29 7.41 28.07
C PRO A 331 -11.94 7.06 28.71
N LYS A 332 -11.93 6.85 30.03
CA LYS A 332 -10.77 6.32 30.75
C LYS A 332 -10.42 4.90 30.27
N GLY A 333 -9.13 4.57 30.30
CA GLY A 333 -8.60 3.31 29.77
C GLY A 333 -8.42 3.26 28.24
N VAL A 334 -8.73 4.35 27.52
CA VAL A 334 -8.41 4.46 26.08
C VAL A 334 -6.95 4.91 25.92
N CYS A 335 -6.09 3.99 25.47
CA CYS A 335 -4.66 4.27 25.28
C CYS A 335 -4.26 4.79 23.89
N ARG A 336 -5.18 4.81 22.91
CA ARG A 336 -4.92 5.30 21.55
C ARG A 336 -6.10 6.11 21.04
N VAL A 337 -5.84 7.35 20.62
CA VAL A 337 -6.87 8.22 20.06
C VAL A 337 -6.35 8.86 18.76
N LEU A 338 -7.17 8.79 17.71
CA LEU A 338 -6.96 9.46 16.44
C LEU A 338 -7.92 10.65 16.39
N PHE A 339 -7.38 11.85 16.14
CA PHE A 339 -8.12 13.10 16.12
C PHE A 339 -8.29 13.55 14.68
N ARG A 340 -9.51 13.41 14.14
CA ARG A 340 -9.88 14.06 12.87
C ARG A 340 -10.27 15.50 13.15
N THR A 341 -9.70 16.42 12.38
CA THR A 341 -9.83 17.85 12.57
C THR A 341 -10.41 18.53 11.33
N LEU A 342 -10.42 19.87 11.32
CA LEU A 342 -10.73 20.66 10.13
C LEU A 342 -9.71 20.44 8.99
N ASN A 343 -8.54 19.84 9.25
CA ASN A 343 -7.51 19.60 8.23
C ASN A 343 -7.98 18.59 7.17
N THR A 344 -8.65 17.51 7.59
CA THR A 344 -9.33 16.57 6.67
C THR A 344 -10.39 17.28 5.84
N ASP A 345 -11.28 18.05 6.48
CA ASP A 345 -12.34 18.78 5.78
C ASP A 345 -11.79 19.78 4.74
N ARG A 346 -10.68 20.47 5.07
CA ARG A 346 -9.94 21.39 4.18
C ARG A 346 -9.06 20.66 3.15
N LYS A 347 -9.05 19.32 3.15
CA LYS A 347 -8.22 18.44 2.31
C LYS A 347 -6.75 18.86 2.32
N LEU A 348 -6.19 19.24 3.47
CA LEU A 348 -4.85 19.85 3.51
C LEU A 348 -3.74 18.90 3.03
N MET A 349 -3.84 17.58 3.28
CA MET A 349 -2.92 16.55 2.77
C MET A 349 -3.02 16.31 1.24
N TRP A 350 -3.92 17.02 0.56
CA TRP A 350 -4.13 16.99 -0.89
C TRP A 350 -3.64 18.27 -1.58
N LYS A 351 -2.91 19.15 -0.87
CA LYS A 351 -2.28 20.37 -1.40
C LYS A 351 -0.75 20.21 -1.46
N LYS A 352 -0.10 20.81 -2.48
CA LYS A 352 1.38 20.85 -2.57
C LYS A 352 2.00 21.73 -1.47
N GLU A 353 1.48 22.95 -1.30
CA GLU A 353 1.96 23.87 -0.26
C GLU A 353 1.41 23.51 1.13
N GLY A 354 2.29 23.42 2.11
CA GLY A 354 1.95 23.24 3.52
C GLY A 354 1.25 24.47 4.11
N ASP A 355 -0.03 24.32 4.43
CA ASP A 355 -0.85 25.36 5.05
C ASP A 355 -0.54 25.43 6.55
N MET A 356 0.16 26.48 7.00
CA MET A 356 0.56 26.66 8.40
C MET A 356 -0.58 27.06 9.35
N SER A 357 -1.80 27.29 8.84
CA SER A 357 -3.00 27.59 9.64
C SER A 357 -3.82 26.35 9.98
N TYR A 358 -3.16 25.19 10.05
CA TYR A 358 -3.76 23.90 10.36
C TYR A 358 -4.16 23.78 11.84
N VAL A 359 -5.13 22.90 12.10
CA VAL A 359 -5.58 22.55 13.45
C VAL A 359 -4.61 21.54 14.05
N GLY A 360 -4.20 21.78 15.29
CA GLY A 360 -3.41 20.83 16.08
C GLY A 360 -3.55 21.10 17.58
N PHE A 361 -2.77 20.39 18.39
CA PHE A 361 -2.71 20.58 19.84
C PHE A 361 -2.03 21.91 20.21
N THR A 362 -2.66 22.65 21.12
CA THR A 362 -1.98 23.68 21.91
C THR A 362 -1.30 23.02 23.12
N GLU A 363 -0.39 23.74 23.78
CA GLU A 363 0.32 23.22 24.95
C GLU A 363 -0.64 22.79 26.09
N ASP A 364 -1.69 23.58 26.36
CA ASP A 364 -2.70 23.26 27.37
C ASP A 364 -3.59 22.08 26.97
N GLY A 365 -3.87 21.89 25.68
CA GLY A 365 -4.61 20.74 25.18
C GLY A 365 -3.82 19.44 25.27
N ALA A 366 -2.54 19.49 24.91
CA ALA A 366 -1.62 18.37 25.10
C ALA A 366 -1.49 18.02 26.59
N GLN A 367 -1.30 19.02 27.45
CA GLN A 367 -1.15 18.82 28.90
C GLN A 367 -2.44 18.25 29.51
N TRP A 368 -3.61 18.73 29.09
CA TRP A 368 -4.88 18.16 29.52
C TRP A 368 -5.01 16.69 29.13
N LEU A 369 -4.67 16.33 27.89
CA LEU A 369 -4.74 14.94 27.41
C LEU A 369 -3.84 14.02 28.25
N VAL A 370 -2.59 14.43 28.51
CA VAL A 370 -1.63 13.69 29.34
C VAL A 370 -2.10 13.56 30.80
N ASP A 371 -2.63 14.63 31.40
CA ASP A 371 -2.99 14.65 32.83
C ASP A 371 -4.32 13.92 33.14
N ASN A 372 -5.21 13.76 32.15
CA ASN A 372 -6.59 13.30 32.37
C ASN A 372 -6.91 11.95 31.73
N THR A 373 -6.00 11.34 30.96
CA THR A 373 -6.24 10.08 30.23
C THR A 373 -5.04 9.12 30.31
N ASP A 374 -5.28 7.85 29.98
CA ASP A 374 -4.27 6.80 29.94
C ASP A 374 -3.58 6.69 28.56
N ILE A 375 -3.43 7.82 27.84
CA ILE A 375 -2.95 7.86 26.45
C ILE A 375 -1.51 7.34 26.31
N LYS A 376 -1.27 6.64 25.19
CA LYS A 376 0.05 6.14 24.76
C LYS A 376 0.28 6.35 23.25
N LEU A 377 -0.76 6.56 22.46
CA LEU A 377 -0.67 6.95 21.05
C LEU A 377 -1.64 8.08 20.74
N VAL A 378 -1.14 9.16 20.15
CA VAL A 378 -1.93 10.33 19.71
C VAL A 378 -1.77 10.52 18.20
N GLY A 379 -2.85 10.34 17.45
CA GLY A 379 -2.84 10.44 15.99
C GLY A 379 -3.53 11.71 15.48
N VAL A 380 -2.97 12.39 14.47
CA VAL A 380 -3.59 13.57 13.82
C VAL A 380 -3.55 13.51 12.29
N ASP A 381 -4.42 14.28 11.65
CA ASP A 381 -4.67 14.28 10.20
C ASP A 381 -3.87 15.29 9.37
N TYR A 382 -2.72 15.75 9.86
CA TYR A 382 -1.85 16.68 9.13
C TYR A 382 -0.37 16.63 9.56
N LEU A 383 0.45 17.51 8.96
CA LEU A 383 1.92 17.62 9.09
C LEU A 383 2.49 17.72 10.51
N SER A 384 1.67 17.90 11.55
CA SER A 384 2.13 17.93 12.94
C SER A 384 0.98 17.72 13.93
N VAL A 385 1.26 17.00 15.03
CA VAL A 385 0.38 16.86 16.20
C VAL A 385 0.13 18.20 16.89
N ALA A 386 1.13 19.07 16.92
CA ALA A 386 1.05 20.40 17.50
C ALA A 386 0.56 21.43 16.48
N ALA A 387 -0.30 22.36 16.89
CA ALA A 387 -0.62 23.53 16.06
C ALA A 387 0.65 24.38 15.83
N PHE A 388 0.77 25.05 14.68
CA PHE A 388 2.03 25.69 14.26
C PHE A 388 2.67 26.62 15.30
N ASP A 389 1.89 27.48 15.95
CA ASP A 389 2.38 28.41 16.99
C ASP A 389 2.89 27.69 18.26
N TYR A 390 2.46 26.44 18.47
CA TYR A 390 2.77 25.57 19.61
C TYR A 390 3.69 24.40 19.23
N LEU A 391 4.27 24.41 18.02
CA LEU A 391 4.98 23.28 17.41
C LEU A 391 6.01 22.62 18.34
N ILE A 392 6.75 23.40 19.13
CA ILE A 392 7.74 22.82 20.06
C ILE A 392 7.11 22.45 21.40
N SER A 393 6.25 23.30 21.97
CA SER A 393 5.83 23.11 23.37
C SER A 393 4.81 21.98 23.55
N ALA A 394 3.91 21.75 22.58
CA ALA A 394 2.97 20.63 22.64
C ALA A 394 3.68 19.27 22.43
N HIS A 395 4.63 19.14 21.49
CA HIS A 395 5.47 17.92 21.39
C HIS A 395 6.27 17.66 22.66
N VAL A 396 6.90 18.68 23.26
CA VAL A 396 7.63 18.54 24.53
C VAL A 396 6.70 18.08 25.66
N VAL A 397 5.43 18.47 25.68
CA VAL A 397 4.45 17.93 26.64
C VAL A 397 4.22 16.44 26.45
N PHE A 398 4.03 15.96 25.22
CA PHE A 398 3.90 14.52 24.95
C PHE A 398 5.17 13.76 25.33
N PHE A 399 6.33 14.21 24.84
CA PHE A 399 7.60 13.49 25.02
C PHE A 399 8.19 13.52 26.43
N LYS A 400 7.76 14.41 27.34
CA LYS A 400 8.04 14.29 28.79
C LYS A 400 7.74 12.89 29.33
N ASN A 401 6.77 12.20 28.72
CA ASN A 401 6.55 10.77 28.89
C ASN A 401 6.97 10.03 27.60
N PRO A 402 8.13 9.37 27.55
CA PRO A 402 8.63 8.73 26.32
C PRO A 402 7.76 7.55 25.85
N ASP A 403 6.79 7.10 26.64
CA ASP A 403 5.79 6.10 26.25
C ASP A 403 4.65 6.67 25.38
N ILE A 404 4.56 7.99 25.19
CA ILE A 404 3.53 8.63 24.36
C ILE A 404 4.10 8.87 22.96
N ILE A 405 3.49 8.22 21.97
CA ILE A 405 3.95 8.23 20.57
C ILE A 405 2.98 9.06 19.71
N PRO A 406 3.40 10.21 19.18
CA PRO A 406 2.68 10.91 18.13
C PRO A 406 2.69 10.14 16.80
N VAL A 407 1.57 10.19 16.09
CA VAL A 407 1.43 9.71 14.71
C VAL A 407 0.82 10.85 13.90
N GLU A 408 1.49 11.26 12.83
CA GLU A 408 1.17 12.46 12.09
C GLU A 408 0.83 12.12 10.63
N GLY A 409 0.15 13.04 9.94
CA GLY A 409 -0.23 12.88 8.53
C GLY A 409 -1.22 11.74 8.25
N LEU A 410 -2.21 11.50 9.11
CA LEU A 410 -3.22 10.46 8.90
C LEU A 410 -4.26 10.82 7.83
N LYS A 411 -4.56 9.88 6.94
CA LYS A 411 -5.63 9.99 5.93
C LYS A 411 -6.98 9.58 6.53
N LEU A 412 -7.69 10.52 7.16
CA LEU A 412 -8.99 10.28 7.84
C LEU A 412 -10.21 10.69 7.00
N ASP A 413 -10.02 10.86 5.69
CA ASP A 413 -11.06 11.04 4.69
C ASP A 413 -12.12 9.92 4.79
N ASP A 414 -13.39 10.28 4.95
CA ASP A 414 -14.58 9.42 4.91
C ASP A 414 -14.65 8.26 5.94
N VAL A 415 -13.65 8.12 6.81
CA VAL A 415 -13.64 7.14 7.92
C VAL A 415 -14.71 7.49 8.97
N LYS A 416 -15.52 6.52 9.40
CA LYS A 416 -16.54 6.77 10.45
C LYS A 416 -15.88 6.89 11.82
N ALA A 417 -16.29 7.86 12.64
CA ALA A 417 -15.81 7.96 14.03
C ALA A 417 -16.24 6.72 14.84
N GLY A 418 -15.36 6.19 15.69
CA GLY A 418 -15.61 4.92 16.39
C GLY A 418 -14.36 4.19 16.85
N ILE A 419 -14.53 2.93 17.28
CA ILE A 419 -13.44 2.08 17.77
C ILE A 419 -13.01 1.10 16.68
N TYR A 420 -11.71 1.05 16.44
CA TYR A 420 -11.05 0.22 15.43
C TYR A 420 -9.90 -0.58 16.05
N MET A 421 -9.47 -1.66 15.39
CA MET A 421 -8.16 -2.25 15.64
C MET A 421 -7.13 -1.54 14.77
N LEU A 422 -6.20 -0.83 15.39
CA LEU A 422 -5.09 -0.12 14.74
C LEU A 422 -3.86 -1.01 14.67
N HIS A 423 -3.18 -0.99 13.52
CA HIS A 423 -1.82 -1.51 13.37
C HIS A 423 -0.90 -0.38 12.89
N CYS A 424 -0.03 0.13 13.77
CA CYS A 424 0.98 1.13 13.42
C CYS A 424 2.35 0.45 13.37
N LEU A 425 2.92 0.24 12.18
CA LEU A 425 4.20 -0.48 12.02
C LEU A 425 5.25 0.41 11.32
N PRO A 426 5.89 1.36 12.05
CA PRO A 426 6.96 2.21 11.50
C PRO A 426 8.22 1.40 11.22
N LEU A 427 8.97 1.75 10.17
CA LEU A 427 10.24 1.10 9.85
C LEU A 427 11.20 1.09 11.06
N ARG A 428 12.00 0.03 11.17
CA ARG A 428 12.95 -0.17 12.27
C ARG A 428 14.26 0.60 12.05
N LEU A 429 14.18 1.92 12.04
CA LEU A 429 15.31 2.80 11.75
C LEU A 429 16.14 3.06 13.01
N VAL A 430 17.27 2.34 13.17
CA VAL A 430 18.15 2.49 14.35
C VAL A 430 18.71 3.91 14.42
N GLY A 431 18.60 4.54 15.59
CA GLY A 431 19.05 5.91 15.83
C GLY A 431 18.18 7.02 15.27
N ALA A 432 17.10 6.71 14.54
CA ALA A 432 16.26 7.72 13.92
C ALA A 432 15.20 8.27 14.88
N GLU A 433 15.04 9.59 14.84
CA GLU A 433 14.09 10.35 15.65
C GLU A 433 12.64 10.34 15.12
N GLY A 434 12.41 9.73 13.96
CA GLY A 434 11.10 9.52 13.36
C GLY A 434 11.15 8.41 12.32
N SER A 435 9.98 7.99 11.82
CA SER A 435 9.89 7.02 10.73
C SER A 435 8.58 7.15 9.95
N PRO A 436 8.60 6.99 8.61
CA PRO A 436 7.38 6.73 7.85
C PRO A 436 6.72 5.43 8.33
N VAL A 437 5.40 5.34 8.19
CA VAL A 437 4.60 4.18 8.61
C VAL A 437 3.37 4.01 7.72
N ARG A 438 2.93 2.77 7.52
CA ARG A 438 1.60 2.44 7.00
C ARG A 438 0.69 1.97 8.14
N LEU A 439 -0.54 2.48 8.17
CA LEU A 439 -1.55 2.27 9.20
C LEU A 439 -2.90 1.85 8.59
N PRO A 440 -3.26 0.56 8.61
CA PRO A 440 -4.65 0.15 8.44
C PRO A 440 -5.43 0.20 9.75
N LEU A 441 -6.71 0.56 9.62
CA LEU A 441 -7.76 0.30 10.60
C LEU A 441 -8.52 -0.97 10.21
N ILE A 442 -8.74 -1.87 11.17
CA ILE A 442 -9.53 -3.09 10.97
C ILE A 442 -10.83 -3.00 11.78
N HIS A 443 -11.97 -3.21 11.11
CA HIS A 443 -13.29 -3.18 11.74
C HIS A 443 -13.49 -4.32 12.76
N VAL A 444 -13.83 -3.93 13.99
CA VAL A 444 -13.95 -4.87 15.14
C VAL A 444 -15.06 -5.91 14.94
N SER A 445 -16.12 -5.58 14.20
CA SER A 445 -17.24 -6.47 13.87
C SER A 445 -16.84 -7.69 13.03
N GLY A 446 -15.77 -7.57 12.24
CA GLY A 446 -15.24 -8.63 11.38
C GLY A 446 -14.21 -9.55 12.05
N CYS A 447 -13.79 -9.28 13.29
CA CYS A 447 -12.80 -10.10 13.98
C CYS A 447 -13.46 -11.20 14.85
N PRO A 448 -13.43 -12.49 14.45
CA PRO A 448 -14.13 -13.55 15.18
C PRO A 448 -13.61 -13.74 16.61
N MET A 449 -12.34 -13.43 16.87
CA MET A 449 -11.68 -13.53 18.18
C MET A 449 -12.16 -12.49 19.22
N LEU A 450 -12.80 -11.39 18.80
CA LEU A 450 -13.10 -10.25 19.70
C LEU A 450 -14.57 -10.16 20.14
N LYS A 451 -15.48 -10.98 19.58
CA LYS A 451 -16.91 -10.94 19.91
C LYS A 451 -17.21 -11.22 21.39
N GLU A 452 -16.42 -12.07 22.03
CA GLU A 452 -16.57 -12.41 23.45
C GLU A 452 -15.96 -11.35 24.38
N ALA A 453 -14.78 -10.83 24.05
CA ALA A 453 -14.08 -9.81 24.86
C ALA A 453 -14.83 -8.47 24.88
N LEU A 454 -15.36 -8.00 23.74
CA LEU A 454 -16.12 -6.75 23.70
C LEU A 454 -17.53 -6.88 24.31
N HIS A 455 -18.16 -8.06 24.34
CA HIS A 455 -19.47 -8.21 24.99
C HIS A 455 -19.41 -7.86 26.49
N VAL A 456 -18.32 -8.26 27.16
CA VAL A 456 -18.08 -7.97 28.58
C VAL A 456 -17.72 -6.49 28.79
N GLY A 457 -16.88 -5.92 27.92
CA GLY A 457 -16.47 -4.51 27.99
C GLY A 457 -17.58 -3.51 27.68
N ILE A 458 -18.34 -3.71 26.59
CA ILE A 458 -19.42 -2.81 26.16
C ILE A 458 -20.57 -2.78 27.17
N CYS A 459 -20.90 -3.92 27.80
CA CYS A 459 -21.91 -3.94 28.86
C CYS A 459 -21.50 -3.10 30.07
N SER A 460 -20.22 -3.09 30.44
CA SER A 460 -19.73 -2.23 31.53
C SER A 460 -19.75 -0.76 31.14
N LEU A 461 -19.31 -0.42 29.91
CA LEU A 461 -19.31 0.96 29.42
C LEU A 461 -20.74 1.58 29.38
N LYS A 462 -21.72 0.83 28.86
CA LYS A 462 -23.13 1.28 28.84
C LYS A 462 -23.73 1.42 30.25
N LEU A 463 -23.35 0.56 31.21
CA LEU A 463 -23.82 0.69 32.60
C LEU A 463 -23.21 1.89 33.33
N GLN A 464 -21.97 2.26 33.00
CA GLN A 464 -21.27 3.35 33.67
C GLN A 464 -21.78 4.72 33.21
N ILE A 465 -22.04 4.87 31.89
CA ILE A 465 -22.69 6.05 31.31
C ILE A 465 -24.06 6.30 31.98
N LEU A 466 -24.87 5.25 32.24
CA LEU A 466 -26.17 5.39 32.92
C LEU A 466 -26.08 5.76 34.41
N LYS A 467 -24.97 5.42 35.10
CA LYS A 467 -24.81 5.72 36.54
C LYS A 467 -24.39 7.16 36.79
N GLU A 468 -23.53 7.71 35.94
CA GLU A 468 -22.97 9.06 36.15
C GLU A 468 -23.98 10.18 35.83
N THR A 469 -25.03 9.90 35.03
CA THR A 469 -26.13 10.86 34.80
C THR A 469 -27.07 11.04 36.02
N VAL A 470 -27.03 10.12 36.99
CA VAL A 470 -27.99 10.09 38.13
C VAL A 470 -27.39 10.67 39.43
N LEU A 471 -26.07 10.82 39.52
CA LEU A 471 -25.34 11.14 40.76
C LEU A 471 -24.50 12.43 40.67
N SER A 472 -25.15 13.57 40.39
CA SER A 472 -24.50 14.89 40.37
C SER A 472 -25.33 16.02 41.04
N LYS A 473 -25.79 15.80 42.28
CA LYS A 473 -26.21 16.88 43.18
C LYS A 473 -25.70 16.65 44.62
N VAL A 474 -24.87 17.59 45.12
CA VAL A 474 -24.58 18.03 46.51
C VAL A 474 -23.07 18.34 46.70
N ALA A 475 -22.73 19.37 47.49
CA ALA A 475 -21.37 19.91 47.72
C ALA A 475 -21.29 20.58 49.13
N VAL A 476 -20.19 21.17 49.66
CA VAL A 476 -18.87 21.60 49.12
C VAL A 476 -17.85 21.79 50.28
N CYS A 477 -16.56 22.06 49.97
CA CYS A 477 -15.51 22.65 50.85
C CYS A 477 -14.82 21.74 51.91
N SER A 478 -13.56 21.98 52.36
CA SER A 478 -12.81 23.26 52.46
C SER A 478 -11.27 23.18 52.65
N LYS A 479 -10.56 24.27 52.25
CA LYS A 479 -9.26 24.86 52.71
C LYS A 479 -7.92 24.10 52.47
N LEU A 480 -6.88 24.70 51.84
CA LEU A 480 -5.90 25.77 52.24
C LEU A 480 -4.87 25.29 53.32
N SER A 481 -3.54 25.59 53.30
CA SER A 481 -2.70 26.55 52.52
C SER A 481 -1.16 26.34 52.77
N ILE A 482 -0.29 27.18 52.16
CA ILE A 482 1.09 27.63 52.57
C ILE A 482 2.38 27.03 51.92
N MET A 483 2.93 27.81 50.96
CA MET A 483 4.32 28.33 50.79
C MET A 483 5.57 27.50 50.38
N SER A 484 6.47 28.24 49.70
CA SER A 484 7.82 27.99 49.14
C SER A 484 8.75 29.14 49.64
N PRO A 485 10.02 29.39 49.20
CA PRO A 485 11.11 28.57 48.60
C PRO A 485 12.44 28.66 49.42
N LEU A 486 13.54 28.04 48.95
CA LEU A 486 14.87 28.70 48.99
C LEU A 486 15.84 28.20 47.89
N LEU A 487 16.86 29.02 47.61
CA LEU A 487 17.80 29.04 46.48
C LEU A 487 19.25 29.03 47.00
N VAL A 488 20.16 28.24 46.41
CA VAL A 488 21.63 28.47 46.46
C VAL A 488 22.31 28.03 45.15
N MET A 489 23.13 28.90 44.56
CA MET A 489 24.10 28.62 43.47
C MET A 489 25.47 28.22 44.04
N LEU A 490 26.34 27.52 43.27
CA LEU A 490 27.66 28.08 42.86
C LEU A 490 28.45 27.32 41.75
N LEU A 491 28.72 28.03 40.66
CA LEU A 491 29.92 28.12 39.77
C LEU A 491 30.74 26.89 39.25
N LEU A 492 30.77 26.83 37.91
CA LEU A 492 31.92 26.82 36.97
C LEU A 492 33.00 25.72 37.00
N GLY A 493 33.11 25.04 35.85
CA GLY A 493 34.38 24.67 35.22
C GLY A 493 34.30 24.92 33.70
N VAL A 494 34.99 25.92 33.17
CA VAL A 494 34.99 26.26 31.74
C VAL A 494 36.25 25.69 31.07
N THR A 495 36.07 24.86 30.06
CA THR A 495 37.12 24.49 29.10
C THR A 495 36.64 24.76 27.69
N THR A 496 37.21 25.77 27.05
CA THR A 496 36.93 26.13 25.66
C THR A 496 37.55 25.11 24.70
N ALA A 497 36.74 24.42 23.92
CA ALA A 497 37.18 23.70 22.72
C ALA A 497 36.89 24.55 21.46
N PRO A 498 37.71 24.51 20.39
CA PRO A 498 37.57 25.44 19.27
C PRO A 498 36.36 25.13 18.39
N CYS A 499 35.62 26.18 17.99
CA CYS A 499 34.60 26.05 16.96
C CYS A 499 35.23 25.70 15.60
N ALA A 500 35.00 24.49 15.11
CA ALA A 500 35.17 24.15 13.71
C ALA A 500 33.79 24.25 13.02
N LEU A 501 33.61 25.26 12.16
CA LEU A 501 32.47 25.32 11.25
C LEU A 501 32.69 24.30 10.13
N GLY A 502 32.30 23.04 10.38
CA GLY A 502 32.26 21.96 9.40
C GLY A 502 30.82 21.57 9.10
N SER A 503 30.35 21.83 7.88
CA SER A 503 28.99 21.48 7.44
C SER A 503 28.89 20.03 6.97
N ASP A 504 29.40 19.09 7.77
CA ASP A 504 29.37 17.66 7.48
C ASP A 504 28.33 16.96 8.37
N SER A 505 27.25 16.48 7.74
CA SER A 505 26.21 15.71 8.43
C SER A 505 26.78 14.34 8.88
N ALA A 506 26.79 14.10 10.18
CA ALA A 506 27.38 12.91 10.79
C ALA A 506 26.45 11.68 10.70
N ALA A 507 27.04 10.49 10.87
CA ALA A 507 26.29 9.28 11.15
C ALA A 507 25.71 9.32 12.58
N HIS A 508 24.59 8.62 12.83
CA HIS A 508 23.92 8.67 14.13
C HIS A 508 24.79 8.11 15.27
N PRO A 509 24.80 8.75 16.46
CA PRO A 509 25.51 8.23 17.64
C PRO A 509 25.09 6.80 18.02
N ALA A 510 23.81 6.46 17.80
CA ALA A 510 23.25 5.14 18.09
C ALA A 510 23.94 3.99 17.33
N TYR A 511 24.51 4.23 16.15
CA TYR A 511 25.25 3.20 15.41
C TYR A 511 26.50 2.73 16.18
N ALA A 512 27.13 3.58 17.00
CA ALA A 512 28.25 3.17 17.85
C ALA A 512 27.82 2.32 19.05
N ALA A 513 26.57 2.47 19.51
CA ALA A 513 26.01 1.68 20.61
C ALA A 513 25.40 0.33 20.14
N ALA A 514 24.94 0.26 18.88
CA ALA A 514 24.36 -0.96 18.30
C ALA A 514 25.37 -2.11 18.13
N VAL A 515 26.68 -1.81 18.12
CA VAL A 515 27.75 -2.80 17.89
C VAL A 515 27.87 -3.83 19.03
N ASP A 516 27.42 -3.49 20.24
CA ASP A 516 27.60 -4.32 21.45
C ASP A 516 26.37 -5.18 21.82
N ALA A 517 25.30 -5.15 21.00
CA ALA A 517 24.04 -5.86 21.25
C ALA A 517 23.80 -7.04 20.29
N ALA A 518 24.84 -7.84 20.01
CA ALA A 518 24.78 -9.00 19.10
C ALA A 518 24.03 -10.24 19.67
N GLU A 519 23.17 -10.07 20.67
CA GLU A 519 22.37 -11.18 21.22
C GLU A 519 21.02 -11.25 20.48
N VAL A 520 20.90 -12.21 19.56
CA VAL A 520 19.66 -12.49 18.81
C VAL A 520 18.57 -12.91 19.79
N ARG A 521 17.68 -11.98 20.13
CA ARG A 521 16.52 -12.20 21.00
C ARG A 521 15.23 -12.24 20.17
N LEU A 522 14.30 -13.09 20.60
CA LEU A 522 12.93 -13.08 20.11
C LEU A 522 12.25 -11.80 20.61
N GLU A 523 11.79 -10.96 19.69
CA GLU A 523 11.20 -9.66 20.02
C GLU A 523 9.70 -9.83 20.26
N GLU A 524 9.38 -10.25 21.48
CA GLU A 524 8.03 -10.50 21.95
C GLU A 524 7.44 -9.29 22.68
N TYR A 525 6.32 -8.76 22.17
CA TYR A 525 5.61 -7.63 22.76
C TYR A 525 4.23 -8.05 23.29
N GLY A 526 3.69 -7.24 24.21
CA GLY A 526 2.32 -7.41 24.70
C GLY A 526 2.07 -8.72 25.46
N ARG A 527 3.09 -9.22 26.17
CA ARG A 527 3.14 -10.53 26.84
C ARG A 527 3.22 -11.72 25.88
N GLY A 528 4.09 -11.63 24.87
CA GLY A 528 4.31 -12.72 23.91
C GLY A 528 3.18 -12.93 22.91
N ARG A 529 2.29 -11.95 22.74
CA ARG A 529 1.20 -12.01 21.75
C ARG A 529 1.63 -11.53 20.37
N ILE A 530 2.54 -10.56 20.32
CA ILE A 530 3.10 -9.99 19.10
C ILE A 530 4.56 -10.44 19.01
N VAL A 531 5.00 -10.87 17.84
CA VAL A 531 6.40 -11.17 17.51
C VAL A 531 6.80 -10.29 16.33
N ASP A 532 7.84 -9.46 16.47
CA ASP A 532 8.40 -8.73 15.34
C ASP A 532 9.31 -9.66 14.52
N ILE A 533 8.99 -9.81 13.22
CA ILE A 533 9.75 -10.61 12.25
C ILE A 533 10.45 -9.72 11.21
N THR A 534 10.74 -8.48 11.58
CA THR A 534 11.45 -7.47 10.77
C THR A 534 12.88 -7.33 11.26
N HIS A 535 13.85 -7.24 10.35
CA HIS A 535 15.22 -6.85 10.74
C HIS A 535 15.32 -5.33 10.99
N ALA A 536 16.07 -4.95 12.02
CA ALA A 536 16.41 -3.55 12.25
C ALA A 536 17.37 -3.03 11.18
N TYR A 537 17.14 -1.82 10.68
CA TYR A 537 18.01 -1.14 9.72
C TYR A 537 19.26 -0.63 10.41
N ARG A 538 20.29 -1.48 10.40
CA ARG A 538 21.64 -1.24 10.91
C ARG A 538 22.66 -1.33 9.77
N PRO A 539 23.83 -0.65 9.86
CA PRO A 539 24.78 -0.60 8.76
C PRO A 539 25.33 -1.97 8.34
N GLU A 540 25.33 -2.94 9.27
CA GLU A 540 25.84 -4.30 9.06
C GLU A 540 24.79 -5.28 8.48
N LEU A 541 23.62 -4.81 8.03
CA LEU A 541 22.75 -5.64 7.19
C LEU A 541 23.48 -6.06 5.90
N PRO A 542 23.11 -7.20 5.28
CA PRO A 542 23.69 -7.63 4.02
C PRO A 542 23.60 -6.55 2.95
N GLY A 543 24.74 -6.26 2.32
CA GLY A 543 24.85 -5.35 1.19
C GLY A 543 25.81 -5.89 0.12
N PRO A 544 25.95 -5.17 -1.01
CA PRO A 544 26.77 -5.60 -2.14
C PRO A 544 28.29 -5.50 -1.88
N GLY A 545 28.71 -4.89 -0.75
CA GLY A 545 30.11 -4.64 -0.43
C GLY A 545 30.51 -5.07 0.99
N PRO A 546 31.81 -5.01 1.33
CA PRO A 546 32.33 -5.45 2.63
C PRO A 546 31.82 -4.63 3.83
N ASP A 547 31.35 -3.41 3.58
CA ASP A 547 30.89 -2.49 4.62
C ASP A 547 29.46 -2.78 5.10
N GLY A 548 28.70 -3.61 4.37
CA GLY A 548 27.28 -3.88 4.60
C GLY A 548 26.37 -3.02 3.71
N LEU A 549 25.11 -2.89 4.13
CA LEU A 549 24.15 -1.94 3.57
C LEU A 549 24.59 -0.48 3.81
N GLY A 550 25.32 -0.23 4.90
CA GLY A 550 25.67 1.12 5.34
C GLY A 550 24.52 1.85 6.06
N PRO A 551 24.75 3.06 6.58
CA PRO A 551 23.74 3.82 7.30
C PRO A 551 22.65 4.31 6.35
N VAL A 552 21.42 3.82 6.52
CA VAL A 552 20.26 4.27 5.74
C VAL A 552 19.67 5.60 6.24
N THR A 553 20.03 6.04 7.45
CA THR A 553 19.63 7.35 7.99
C THR A 553 20.83 8.28 8.20
N ARG A 554 20.62 9.57 7.89
CA ARG A 554 21.62 10.62 8.08
C ARG A 554 20.98 11.88 8.67
N LEU A 555 21.43 12.26 9.86
CA LEU A 555 20.97 13.45 10.56
C LEU A 555 21.30 14.73 9.75
N LYS A 556 20.26 15.47 9.34
CA LYS A 556 20.37 16.72 8.56
C LYS A 556 20.27 17.97 9.43
N ARG A 557 19.32 17.96 10.36
CA ARG A 557 19.13 19.00 11.38
C ARG A 557 19.44 18.39 12.73
N SER A 558 20.16 19.11 13.59
CA SER A 558 20.56 18.62 14.91
C SER A 558 20.45 19.72 15.95
N MET A 559 19.85 19.40 17.10
CA MET A 559 19.71 20.33 18.23
C MET A 559 21.07 20.63 18.87
N ALA A 560 22.00 19.66 18.90
CA ALA A 560 23.39 19.89 19.29
C ALA A 560 24.09 20.96 18.42
N ASN A 561 23.68 21.09 17.16
CA ASN A 561 24.15 22.13 16.22
C ASN A 561 23.21 23.36 16.15
N GLY A 562 22.34 23.55 17.13
CA GLY A 562 21.45 24.73 17.24
C GLY A 562 20.17 24.68 16.41
N SER A 563 19.78 23.53 15.85
CA SER A 563 18.45 23.35 15.23
C SER A 563 17.35 23.30 16.31
N ARG A 564 16.10 23.65 15.96
CA ARG A 564 14.96 23.56 16.89
C ARG A 564 14.52 22.12 17.19
N SER A 565 14.85 21.18 16.30
CA SER A 565 14.56 19.76 16.38
C SER A 565 15.67 18.95 15.67
N ASN A 566 15.80 17.68 16.02
CA ASN A 566 16.58 16.70 15.27
C ASN A 566 15.75 16.24 14.06
N SER A 567 16.39 16.02 12.90
CA SER A 567 15.66 15.58 11.71
C SER A 567 16.58 14.95 10.67
N SER A 568 16.21 13.75 10.21
CA SER A 568 17.04 12.86 9.42
C SER A 568 16.48 12.61 8.02
N GLU A 569 17.41 12.43 7.08
CA GLU A 569 17.14 11.90 5.74
C GLU A 569 17.24 10.38 5.78
N LEU A 570 16.20 9.69 5.29
CA LEU A 570 16.21 8.28 4.94
C LEU A 570 16.66 8.14 3.48
N ARG A 571 17.62 7.25 3.22
CA ARG A 571 18.08 6.89 1.87
C ARG A 571 18.44 5.41 1.79
N MET A 572 17.79 4.66 0.91
CA MET A 572 17.99 3.22 0.75
C MET A 572 17.43 2.71 -0.59
N VAL A 573 17.94 1.60 -1.11
CA VAL A 573 17.21 0.86 -2.16
C VAL A 573 15.94 0.25 -1.57
N VAL A 574 14.84 0.20 -2.33
CA VAL A 574 13.54 -0.26 -1.80
C VAL A 574 13.49 -1.76 -1.48
N HIS A 575 14.45 -2.53 -2.03
CA HIS A 575 14.66 -3.96 -1.78
C HIS A 575 15.69 -4.26 -0.65
N ALA A 576 15.89 -3.33 0.29
CA ALA A 576 16.83 -3.52 1.39
C ALA A 576 16.14 -3.94 2.70
N GLY A 577 16.73 -4.91 3.40
CA GLY A 577 16.22 -5.43 4.66
C GLY A 577 14.94 -6.24 4.47
N THR A 578 14.00 -6.12 5.40
CA THR A 578 12.66 -6.71 5.26
C THR A 578 11.82 -5.88 4.31
N HIS A 579 11.34 -6.46 3.21
CA HIS A 579 10.68 -5.71 2.14
C HIS A 579 9.67 -6.56 1.36
N VAL A 580 8.90 -5.92 0.49
CA VAL A 580 7.87 -6.52 -0.37
C VAL A 580 8.09 -6.10 -1.81
N ASP A 581 7.94 -7.04 -2.73
CA ASP A 581 8.10 -6.81 -4.16
C ASP A 581 6.76 -6.75 -4.89
N ALA A 582 6.66 -5.85 -5.86
CA ALA A 582 5.55 -5.75 -6.80
C ALA A 582 5.92 -6.33 -8.18
N PRO A 583 4.94 -6.73 -9.01
CA PRO A 583 5.19 -7.31 -10.34
C PRO A 583 6.08 -6.48 -11.26
N GLY A 584 6.07 -5.15 -11.13
CA GLY A 584 6.95 -4.25 -11.87
C GLY A 584 8.46 -4.44 -11.63
N HIS A 585 8.88 -5.21 -10.61
CA HIS A 585 10.30 -5.45 -10.33
C HIS A 585 10.97 -6.24 -11.46
N MET A 586 10.29 -7.27 -11.98
CA MET A 586 10.82 -8.22 -12.96
C MET A 586 10.05 -8.21 -14.30
N PHE A 587 9.02 -7.36 -14.44
CA PHE A 587 8.25 -7.20 -15.66
C PHE A 587 8.10 -5.72 -16.03
N GLN A 588 8.75 -5.31 -17.13
CA GLN A 588 8.70 -3.92 -17.62
C GLN A 588 7.27 -3.48 -17.98
N GLU A 589 6.47 -4.35 -18.61
CA GLU A 589 5.08 -4.04 -18.96
C GLU A 589 4.22 -3.78 -17.70
N HIS A 590 4.45 -4.52 -16.62
CA HIS A 590 3.79 -4.29 -15.34
C HIS A 590 4.27 -3.01 -14.65
N PHE A 591 5.54 -2.66 -14.79
CA PHE A 591 6.11 -1.41 -14.30
C PHE A 591 5.53 -0.19 -15.03
N GLU A 592 5.40 -0.26 -16.35
CA GLU A 592 4.80 0.79 -17.19
C GLU A 592 3.27 0.92 -16.96
N ALA A 593 2.57 -0.18 -16.67
CA ALA A 593 1.19 -0.17 -16.17
C ALA A 593 1.07 0.34 -14.70
N GLY A 594 2.20 0.62 -14.05
CA GLY A 594 2.29 1.05 -12.67
C GLY A 594 1.76 0.02 -11.68
N LEU A 595 1.94 -1.28 -11.91
CA LEU A 595 1.65 -2.34 -10.93
C LEU A 595 2.74 -2.34 -9.85
N ASP A 596 2.70 -1.28 -9.05
CA ASP A 596 3.64 -0.90 -8.00
C ASP A 596 3.18 -1.35 -6.60
N VAL A 597 3.99 -1.03 -5.60
CA VAL A 597 3.72 -1.33 -4.17
C VAL A 597 2.57 -0.53 -3.54
N ASP A 598 2.13 0.60 -4.10
CA ASP A 598 0.93 1.32 -3.61
C ASP A 598 -0.35 0.55 -3.94
N LYS A 599 -0.38 -0.13 -5.09
CA LYS A 599 -1.54 -0.91 -5.58
C LYS A 599 -1.65 -2.32 -4.98
N LEU A 600 -0.73 -2.75 -4.11
CA LEU A 600 -0.81 -4.07 -3.47
C LEU A 600 -2.02 -4.20 -2.54
N ASP A 601 -2.67 -5.37 -2.60
CA ASP A 601 -3.84 -5.70 -1.79
C ASP A 601 -3.45 -5.93 -0.31
N LEU A 602 -3.93 -5.08 0.58
CA LEU A 602 -3.71 -5.24 2.01
C LEU A 602 -4.39 -6.48 2.60
N ASP A 603 -5.43 -7.06 1.98
CA ASP A 603 -5.89 -8.39 2.38
C ASP A 603 -4.78 -9.42 2.13
N VAL A 604 -4.22 -9.50 0.91
CA VAL A 604 -3.10 -10.42 0.62
C VAL A 604 -1.98 -10.28 1.65
N LEU A 605 -1.63 -9.05 2.04
CA LEU A 605 -0.56 -8.75 3.01
C LEU A 605 -0.96 -8.95 4.50
N ASN A 606 -2.25 -9.06 4.85
CA ASN A 606 -2.72 -9.14 6.24
C ASN A 606 -3.74 -10.26 6.46
N GLY A 607 -3.40 -11.27 7.28
CA GLY A 607 -4.34 -12.33 7.62
C GLY A 607 -3.68 -13.62 8.11
N PRO A 608 -4.44 -14.73 8.18
CA PRO A 608 -3.90 -16.03 8.55
C PRO A 608 -2.74 -16.44 7.64
N ALA A 609 -1.64 -16.87 8.25
CA ALA A 609 -0.42 -17.34 7.61
C ALA A 609 0.16 -18.56 8.32
N LEU A 610 0.80 -19.45 7.57
CA LEU A 610 1.52 -20.63 8.07
C LEU A 610 3.03 -20.36 8.03
N LEU A 611 3.70 -20.39 9.18
CA LEU A 611 5.16 -20.49 9.24
C LEU A 611 5.55 -21.97 9.22
N ILE A 612 6.36 -22.37 8.24
CA ILE A 612 6.82 -23.75 8.03
C ILE A 612 8.35 -23.80 7.89
N ASP A 613 8.94 -24.92 8.34
CA ASP A 613 10.37 -25.19 8.20
C ASP A 613 10.65 -26.01 6.93
N VAL A 614 11.57 -25.51 6.11
CA VAL A 614 12.09 -26.16 4.89
C VAL A 614 13.24 -27.11 5.24
N PRO A 615 13.42 -28.25 4.54
CA PRO A 615 14.62 -29.08 4.66
C PRO A 615 15.92 -28.27 4.54
N ARG A 616 16.92 -28.61 5.36
CA ARG A 616 18.12 -27.76 5.59
C ARG A 616 19.30 -28.07 4.67
N ASP A 617 19.11 -28.94 3.69
CA ASP A 617 20.12 -29.49 2.79
C ASP A 617 19.86 -29.20 1.31
N THR A 618 18.85 -28.39 0.98
CA THR A 618 18.40 -28.16 -0.40
C THR A 618 17.65 -26.84 -0.60
N ASN A 619 17.51 -26.43 -1.85
CA ASN A 619 16.63 -25.32 -2.27
C ASN A 619 15.16 -25.73 -2.27
N ILE A 620 14.25 -24.76 -2.29
CA ILE A 620 12.80 -24.99 -2.34
C ILE A 620 12.41 -25.39 -3.78
N THR A 621 12.57 -26.68 -4.07
CA THR A 621 12.22 -27.35 -5.34
C THR A 621 10.78 -27.88 -5.35
N ALA A 622 10.27 -28.34 -6.49
CA ALA A 622 8.96 -28.99 -6.62
C ALA A 622 8.83 -30.21 -5.68
N GLN A 623 9.91 -30.98 -5.52
CA GLN A 623 9.94 -32.12 -4.60
C GLN A 623 9.85 -31.68 -3.14
N VAL A 624 10.52 -30.57 -2.77
CA VAL A 624 10.43 -29.99 -1.43
C VAL A 624 9.03 -29.47 -1.18
N MET A 625 8.48 -28.64 -2.07
CA MET A 625 7.12 -28.11 -1.92
C MET A 625 6.07 -29.21 -1.75
N LYS A 626 6.18 -30.30 -2.53
CA LYS A 626 5.34 -31.49 -2.38
C LYS A 626 5.53 -32.20 -1.03
N SER A 627 6.75 -32.23 -0.48
CA SER A 627 7.03 -32.88 0.81
C SER A 627 6.57 -32.07 2.03
N LEU A 628 6.39 -30.76 1.88
CA LEU A 628 5.88 -29.89 2.94
C LEU A 628 4.40 -30.14 3.28
N ASN A 629 3.63 -30.81 2.40
CA ASN A 629 2.23 -31.19 2.62
C ASN A 629 1.33 -30.02 3.11
N ILE A 630 1.53 -28.82 2.55
CA ILE A 630 0.79 -27.61 2.94
C ILE A 630 -0.72 -27.83 2.69
N PRO A 631 -1.59 -27.59 3.69
CA PRO A 631 -3.04 -27.74 3.52
C PRO A 631 -3.61 -26.79 2.46
N GLN A 632 -4.57 -27.29 1.68
CA GLN A 632 -5.39 -26.46 0.77
C GLN A 632 -6.17 -25.41 1.57
N GLY A 633 -6.41 -24.25 0.97
CA GLY A 633 -7.00 -23.05 1.59
C GLY A 633 -6.02 -22.15 2.34
N ILE A 634 -4.75 -22.53 2.50
CA ILE A 634 -3.72 -21.64 3.07
C ILE A 634 -3.29 -20.62 2.01
N ARG A 635 -3.61 -19.33 2.22
CA ARG A 635 -3.28 -18.23 1.31
C ARG A 635 -1.92 -17.57 1.55
N ARG A 636 -1.27 -17.78 2.69
CA ARG A 636 -0.01 -17.10 3.06
C ARG A 636 0.92 -18.08 3.75
N VAL A 637 2.16 -18.21 3.28
CA VAL A 637 3.15 -19.13 3.86
C VAL A 637 4.48 -18.41 4.03
N LEU A 638 5.07 -18.56 5.20
CA LEU A 638 6.42 -18.10 5.52
C LEU A 638 7.33 -19.33 5.59
N PHE A 639 8.36 -19.34 4.76
CA PHE A 639 9.31 -20.44 4.62
C PHE A 639 10.58 -20.09 5.39
N ARG A 640 10.79 -20.73 6.54
CA ARG A 640 12.08 -20.66 7.23
C ARG A 640 13.02 -21.71 6.66
N THR A 641 14.20 -21.27 6.27
CA THR A 641 15.19 -22.08 5.56
C THR A 641 16.47 -22.24 6.40
N LEU A 642 17.53 -22.76 5.78
CA LEU A 642 18.87 -22.76 6.35
C LEU A 642 19.43 -21.33 6.54
N ASN A 643 18.88 -20.30 5.89
CA ASN A 643 19.39 -18.92 5.96
C ASN A 643 19.29 -18.32 7.37
N THR A 644 18.18 -18.57 8.07
CA THR A 644 18.03 -18.24 9.50
C THR A 644 19.10 -18.94 10.33
N ASP A 645 19.26 -20.26 10.16
CA ASP A 645 20.21 -21.05 10.95
C ASP A 645 21.68 -20.63 10.72
N ARG A 646 22.02 -20.26 9.48
CA ARG A 646 23.31 -19.67 9.08
C ARG A 646 23.47 -18.21 9.49
N LYS A 647 22.40 -17.57 9.98
CA LYS A 647 22.35 -16.15 10.35
C LYS A 647 22.76 -15.21 9.20
N LEU A 648 22.31 -15.48 7.98
CA LEU A 648 22.76 -14.70 6.81
C LEU A 648 22.31 -13.22 6.86
N MET A 649 21.14 -12.90 7.42
CA MET A 649 20.75 -11.49 7.69
C MET A 649 21.58 -10.80 8.78
N TRP A 650 22.51 -11.54 9.41
CA TRP A 650 23.44 -11.04 10.41
C TRP A 650 24.87 -10.83 9.87
N THR A 651 25.13 -11.14 8.59
CA THR A 651 26.42 -10.89 7.91
C THR A 651 26.38 -9.61 7.07
N LYS A 652 27.52 -8.92 6.93
CA LYS A 652 27.63 -7.70 6.11
C LYS A 652 27.56 -7.95 4.61
N VAL A 653 28.15 -9.04 4.14
CA VAL A 653 28.21 -9.37 2.71
C VAL A 653 27.06 -10.32 2.38
N ILE A 654 26.42 -10.12 1.22
CA ILE A 654 25.45 -11.06 0.66
C ILE A 654 26.16 -12.39 0.35
N ASP A 655 25.65 -13.48 0.92
CA ASP A 655 26.14 -14.84 0.66
C ASP A 655 25.32 -15.45 -0.49
N MET A 656 25.91 -15.60 -1.67
CA MET A 656 25.26 -16.11 -2.87
C MET A 656 24.89 -17.61 -2.80
N SER A 657 25.31 -18.33 -1.76
CA SER A 657 24.95 -19.74 -1.55
C SER A 657 23.73 -19.91 -0.64
N PHE A 658 22.88 -18.90 -0.55
CA PHE A 658 21.64 -18.90 0.22
C PHE A 658 20.58 -19.84 -0.37
N VAL A 659 19.67 -20.28 0.50
CA VAL A 659 18.52 -21.13 0.12
C VAL A 659 17.38 -20.25 -0.36
N GLY A 660 16.76 -20.63 -1.49
CA GLY A 660 15.56 -19.98 -2.01
C GLY A 660 14.76 -20.92 -2.91
N PHE A 661 13.72 -20.40 -3.55
CA PHE A 661 12.95 -21.12 -4.57
C PHE A 661 13.76 -21.36 -5.84
N THR A 662 13.68 -22.57 -6.36
CA THR A 662 13.99 -22.84 -7.77
C THR A 662 12.74 -22.60 -8.61
N GLU A 663 12.94 -22.47 -9.93
CA GLU A 663 11.84 -22.26 -10.89
C GLU A 663 10.76 -23.34 -10.81
N ASP A 664 11.16 -24.62 -10.72
CA ASP A 664 10.21 -25.74 -10.57
C ASP A 664 9.48 -25.73 -9.22
N GLY A 665 10.13 -25.25 -8.15
CA GLY A 665 9.50 -25.07 -6.84
C GLY A 665 8.46 -23.95 -6.83
N ALA A 666 8.77 -22.82 -7.46
CA ALA A 666 7.83 -21.72 -7.65
C ALA A 666 6.63 -22.17 -8.52
N GLN A 667 6.90 -22.88 -9.62
CA GLN A 667 5.85 -23.37 -10.52
C GLN A 667 4.95 -24.41 -9.84
N TRP A 668 5.53 -25.34 -9.07
CA TRP A 668 4.75 -26.29 -8.29
C TRP A 668 3.83 -25.58 -7.28
N LEU A 669 4.32 -24.55 -6.60
CA LEU A 669 3.53 -23.76 -5.65
C LEU A 669 2.33 -23.11 -6.34
N VAL A 670 2.56 -22.44 -7.48
CA VAL A 670 1.51 -21.83 -8.32
C VAL A 670 0.46 -22.85 -8.75
N ASP A 671 0.88 -24.01 -9.28
CA ASP A 671 -0.01 -24.99 -9.91
C ASP A 671 -0.82 -25.82 -8.90
N ASN A 672 -0.37 -25.94 -7.64
CA ASN A 672 -0.89 -26.93 -6.68
C ASN A 672 -1.44 -26.33 -5.38
N THR A 673 -1.44 -25.00 -5.20
CA THR A 673 -1.83 -24.36 -3.93
C THR A 673 -2.69 -23.10 -4.08
N ASP A 674 -3.41 -22.73 -3.03
CA ASP A 674 -4.16 -21.46 -2.94
C ASP A 674 -3.29 -20.26 -2.50
N ILE A 675 -1.95 -20.40 -2.49
CA ILE A 675 -1.05 -19.41 -1.91
C ILE A 675 -1.03 -18.12 -2.76
N LYS A 676 -1.06 -16.98 -2.07
CA LYS A 676 -1.03 -15.61 -2.60
C LYS A 676 0.06 -14.74 -1.95
N LEU A 677 0.77 -15.27 -0.96
CA LEU A 677 1.88 -14.60 -0.30
C LEU A 677 2.93 -15.63 0.12
N VAL A 678 4.19 -15.35 -0.25
CA VAL A 678 5.36 -16.18 0.06
C VAL A 678 6.36 -15.33 0.83
N GLY A 679 6.61 -15.66 2.09
CA GLY A 679 7.64 -15.00 2.90
C GLY A 679 8.91 -15.85 2.99
N VAL A 680 10.09 -15.25 2.88
CA VAL A 680 11.40 -15.92 3.05
C VAL A 680 12.32 -15.17 4.02
N ASP A 681 13.32 -15.87 4.55
CA ASP A 681 14.23 -15.41 5.60
C ASP A 681 15.58 -14.85 5.10
N TYR A 682 15.65 -14.42 3.83
CA TYR A 682 16.83 -13.75 3.28
C TYR A 682 16.50 -12.78 2.13
N ILE A 683 17.53 -12.13 1.58
CA ILE A 683 17.48 -11.05 0.58
C ILE A 683 16.96 -11.44 -0.81
N SER A 684 16.48 -12.67 -1.00
CA SER A 684 15.69 -13.05 -2.18
C SER A 684 14.83 -14.28 -1.93
N VAL A 685 13.62 -14.28 -2.48
CA VAL A 685 12.70 -15.42 -2.57
C VAL A 685 13.25 -16.52 -3.46
N ALA A 686 14.06 -16.15 -4.47
CA ALA A 686 14.64 -17.07 -5.44
C ALA A 686 16.08 -17.45 -5.06
N ALA A 687 16.45 -18.72 -5.23
CA ALA A 687 17.85 -19.14 -5.09
C ALA A 687 18.73 -18.45 -6.16
N PHE A 688 20.02 -18.24 -5.89
CA PHE A 688 20.90 -17.43 -6.75
C PHE A 688 20.86 -17.79 -8.25
N ASP A 689 20.97 -19.08 -8.59
CA ASP A 689 20.94 -19.56 -9.98
C ASP A 689 19.55 -19.44 -10.66
N HIS A 690 18.51 -19.17 -9.88
CA HIS A 690 17.11 -19.02 -10.31
C HIS A 690 16.54 -17.61 -10.06
N LEU A 691 17.39 -16.63 -9.73
CA LEU A 691 16.98 -15.27 -9.35
C LEU A 691 15.90 -14.71 -10.27
N ILE A 692 16.12 -14.73 -11.59
CA ILE A 692 15.12 -14.20 -12.52
C ILE A 692 13.93 -15.15 -12.68
N SER A 693 14.16 -16.44 -12.98
CA SER A 693 13.07 -17.31 -13.43
C SER A 693 12.05 -17.66 -12.34
N ALA A 694 12.45 -17.77 -11.07
CA ALA A 694 11.48 -18.00 -9.99
C ALA A 694 10.61 -16.76 -9.69
N HIS A 695 11.14 -15.52 -9.77
CA HIS A 695 10.29 -14.33 -9.65
C HIS A 695 9.33 -14.18 -10.83
N LEU A 696 9.78 -14.48 -12.06
CA LEU A 696 8.91 -14.46 -13.24
C LEU A 696 7.70 -15.39 -13.05
N VAL A 697 7.89 -16.59 -12.47
CA VAL A 697 6.79 -17.50 -12.14
C VAL A 697 5.82 -16.90 -11.12
N PHE A 698 6.32 -16.27 -10.05
CA PHE A 698 5.45 -15.65 -9.03
C PHE A 698 4.65 -14.46 -9.58
N PHE A 699 5.27 -13.58 -10.38
CA PHE A 699 4.62 -12.36 -10.89
C PHE A 699 3.81 -12.55 -12.19
N ASN A 700 4.09 -13.58 -12.99
CA ASN A 700 3.23 -13.96 -14.13
C ASN A 700 1.93 -14.64 -13.67
N SER A 701 1.89 -15.10 -12.42
CA SER A 701 0.73 -15.72 -11.80
C SER A 701 -0.12 -14.65 -11.08
N PRO A 702 -1.46 -14.68 -11.18
CA PRO A 702 -2.30 -13.64 -10.57
C PRO A 702 -2.20 -13.65 -9.03
N GLY A 703 -1.40 -12.71 -8.51
CA GLY A 703 -1.36 -12.28 -7.12
C GLY A 703 -0.58 -13.17 -6.16
N ILE A 704 0.64 -13.61 -6.50
CA ILE A 704 1.61 -14.06 -5.47
C ILE A 704 2.56 -12.92 -5.16
N ILE A 705 2.57 -12.47 -3.90
CA ILE A 705 3.42 -11.38 -3.41
C ILE A 705 4.56 -11.95 -2.55
N PRO A 706 5.84 -11.75 -2.93
CA PRO A 706 6.98 -12.05 -2.07
C PRO A 706 7.08 -11.08 -0.89
N ILE A 707 7.42 -11.60 0.30
CA ILE A 707 8.05 -10.83 1.37
C ILE A 707 9.44 -11.40 1.59
N GLU A 708 10.45 -10.54 1.56
CA GLU A 708 11.84 -10.94 1.67
C GLU A 708 12.49 -10.42 2.95
N GLY A 709 13.61 -11.02 3.35
CA GLY A 709 14.39 -10.60 4.51
C GLY A 709 13.63 -10.70 5.83
N LEU A 710 12.83 -11.75 6.07
CA LEU A 710 12.11 -11.95 7.33
C LEU A 710 13.02 -12.48 8.46
N LYS A 711 12.92 -11.86 9.64
CA LYS A 711 13.59 -12.27 10.88
C LYS A 711 12.83 -13.45 11.54
N LEU A 712 13.05 -14.67 11.06
CA LEU A 712 12.38 -15.89 11.55
C LEU A 712 13.15 -16.62 12.68
N ASP A 713 14.18 -15.98 13.24
CA ASP A 713 14.93 -16.43 14.42
C ASP A 713 13.99 -16.76 15.61
N HIS A 714 14.13 -17.96 16.18
CA HIS A 714 13.42 -18.42 17.39
C HIS A 714 11.88 -18.44 17.36
N VAL A 715 11.23 -18.06 16.25
CA VAL A 715 9.77 -18.20 16.06
C VAL A 715 9.41 -19.70 15.99
N LYS A 716 8.23 -20.11 16.47
CA LYS A 716 7.79 -21.51 16.34
C LYS A 716 7.07 -21.70 15.00
N ALA A 717 7.26 -22.83 14.33
CA ALA A 717 6.43 -23.18 13.18
C ALA A 717 4.97 -23.35 13.63
N GLY A 718 4.01 -22.93 12.81
CA GLY A 718 2.59 -22.91 13.15
C GLY A 718 1.78 -21.83 12.42
N LEU A 719 0.50 -21.72 12.79
CA LEU A 719 -0.40 -20.71 12.26
C LEU A 719 -0.32 -19.42 13.10
N TYR A 720 -0.33 -18.28 12.41
CA TYR A 720 -0.28 -16.94 12.96
C TYR A 720 -1.21 -16.00 12.18
N MET A 721 -1.55 -14.86 12.78
CA MET A 721 -2.02 -13.69 12.02
C MET A 721 -0.80 -12.87 11.60
N LEU A 722 -0.50 -12.84 10.30
CA LEU A 722 0.52 -11.99 9.71
C LEU A 722 -0.05 -10.59 9.47
N HIS A 723 0.74 -9.58 9.80
CA HIS A 723 0.56 -8.22 9.32
C HIS A 723 1.86 -7.75 8.67
N CYS A 724 1.85 -7.58 7.35
CA CYS A 724 2.94 -7.01 6.58
C CYS A 724 2.52 -5.64 6.04
N LEU A 725 3.23 -4.58 6.42
CA LEU A 725 2.88 -3.21 6.05
C LEU A 725 4.06 -2.52 5.33
N PRO A 726 4.16 -2.64 3.99
CA PRO A 726 5.10 -1.89 3.17
C PRO A 726 4.69 -0.42 3.05
N LEU A 727 5.64 0.51 2.88
CA LEU A 727 5.33 1.91 2.58
C LEU A 727 4.56 2.06 1.25
N ARG A 728 3.64 3.04 1.20
CA ARG A 728 2.83 3.39 0.01
C ARG A 728 3.62 4.21 -1.01
N LEU A 729 4.63 3.61 -1.64
CA LEU A 729 5.51 4.28 -2.59
C LEU A 729 4.93 4.23 -4.01
N VAL A 730 4.40 5.35 -4.51
CA VAL A 730 3.84 5.42 -5.87
C VAL A 730 4.96 5.25 -6.89
N GLY A 731 4.76 4.35 -7.85
CA GLY A 731 5.72 3.97 -8.89
C GLY A 731 6.75 2.93 -8.48
N ALA A 732 7.02 2.72 -7.18
CA ALA A 732 8.12 1.84 -6.77
C ALA A 732 7.80 0.36 -6.98
N GLU A 733 8.76 -0.35 -7.55
CA GLU A 733 8.69 -1.78 -7.81
C GLU A 733 8.91 -2.68 -6.57
N GLY A 734 9.43 -2.10 -5.49
CA GLY A 734 9.56 -2.72 -4.18
C GLY A 734 9.34 -1.69 -3.06
N SER A 735 9.24 -2.16 -1.81
CA SER A 735 9.03 -1.29 -0.65
C SER A 735 9.53 -1.91 0.65
N PRO A 736 10.27 -1.16 1.48
CA PRO A 736 10.63 -1.60 2.83
C PRO A 736 9.36 -1.77 3.68
N ALA A 737 9.32 -2.84 4.47
CA ALA A 737 8.13 -3.26 5.18
C ALA A 737 8.43 -3.70 6.61
N ARG A 738 7.54 -3.35 7.54
CA ARG A 738 7.54 -3.95 8.87
C ARG A 738 6.49 -5.05 8.96
N CYS A 739 6.92 -6.20 9.46
CA CYS A 739 6.17 -7.45 9.49
C CYS A 739 6.07 -7.96 10.93
N ILE A 740 4.86 -8.27 11.39
CA ILE A 740 4.62 -8.87 12.71
C ILE A 740 3.76 -10.13 12.59
N LEU A 741 3.94 -11.04 13.55
CA LEU A 741 3.06 -12.17 13.79
C LEU A 741 2.29 -11.97 15.09
N VAL A 742 0.98 -12.21 15.05
CA VAL A 742 0.12 -12.22 16.23
C VAL A 742 -0.38 -13.65 16.48
N LYS A 743 -0.30 -14.10 17.74
CA LYS A 743 -0.74 -15.41 18.23
C LYS A 743 -2.21 -15.44 18.62
#